data_AF-A0A8J4D165-F1
#
_entry.id   AF-A0A8J4D165-F1
#
_cell.length_a   1.000
_cell.length_b   1.000
_cell.length_c   1.000
_cell.angle_alpha   90.00
_cell.angle_beta   90.00
_cell.angle_gamma   90.00
#
_symmetry.space_group_name_H-M   'P 1'
#
loop_
_entity.id
_entity.type
_entity.pdbx_description
1 polymer ?
#
loop_
_entity_poly.entity_id
_entity_poly.type
_entity_poly.pdbx_seq_one_letter_code
_entity_poly.pdbx_strand_id
1 'polypeptide(L)'
;MTIRLVALVALLVAVASGPANAADAHREHDSAFKHGVSCGKPSPKSSFIFTLVHPESIPGGVETRVEWQVATEESFDADTVVASGESLAPLVKSGYLRPSALVKGLTPDQVYFYRFKVLPNGPVSPAGSFHTPPVAEGDVKEGVTSALTISTAAGVVSERPQIRSDVSREQRHRRHLASGMVVGTLGNTLSANKATIRVAEAPIGNLVCDAMKWLVEVSENFSPDFCVVNSGSIRADLPAGSVTTDQIEAMLPFQNNVVVRGITGLGLISALENSVSGNFAANELRGAFLQISGFRFAFNPSAPPKQRVTKVEIQVGEGSYKPIDPCAVYMLVTNDYLAGGGDGYSSIKSSLVLLDEPVGGMVDAVEWFLNEYSPVNDYTAPEGRINSCDPAAASDSNICTPPATPTVPRCQANFRLLHYSDVHSRVEGATSALAPCTDAQEAQGVCFGGFARMAAYIKSVRENVQDVLLLDGGDMSIGTIWDIVYRDRAPSAAFQNSIGVDAFTIGDHEFDFGAEDLVSYLTQLKIPIVSSNIITDRFPALTPLIKPYTVVEIGSTGARAAIIGYITPSTANTSLGGKQVDFEPLVVPSVKAAIEQVKADYGDQINIFIALSHAGLWYDTQVAQQVPEIDFIVGGLNHLFFWEDGIQKGPRLVASDPNSGQKADQPYPVVVDSLVVPGKKIPIVQAYFASRYIGSMDLSFDADGNLVSYSGEPVLLGGSVSSNPVARDPDTLNLVKSFQGPVIDLSSQRIAINPTFQPGDRLTVRSRESTLGNLIADAMMWYVRETTNLQVDIALLNGGLIRSDLKADYVTLRDIFYMLPFANTMTLLSITGAQLVGALENAVSGNLTTNNATLLQGKMAQVSGISYTYDASAPVGSRILSVTIGKNGSRSPIEPCGAYNLATTDFIAAGLDGYTVLLSALPLFESGVPIEMILSEYGKYLEILPSCMEGRIIRCADTPNICPVVRNVTAFCLPPPPPFSPPPPSPPPPPPPPPPPPPPPIPPPSPPPPSPPPAPPPPPPPPPPPPPPPIPPPSPPPPSPPPVPPPPPPPPPP
;
A
#
# COMPACT_ATOMS: atom_id res chain seq x y z
N MET A 1 21.55 -39.94 -15.99
CA MET A 1 22.10 -39.53 -17.31
C MET A 1 20.97 -38.84 -18.09
N THR A 2 21.08 -37.80 -18.90
CA THR A 2 21.95 -36.61 -19.03
C THR A 2 21.33 -35.78 -20.19
N ILE A 3 20.64 -34.68 -19.85
CA ILE A 3 20.42 -33.38 -20.57
C ILE A 3 20.50 -33.30 -22.12
N ARG A 4 19.43 -32.78 -22.78
CA ARG A 4 19.34 -31.58 -23.68
C ARG A 4 18.02 -31.63 -24.50
N LEU A 5 17.03 -30.71 -24.40
CA LEU A 5 16.89 -29.25 -24.70
C LEU A 5 16.38 -28.96 -26.13
N VAL A 6 15.64 -27.85 -26.30
CA VAL A 6 14.98 -27.27 -27.51
C VAL A 6 13.54 -27.79 -27.75
N ALA A 7 12.52 -27.01 -28.09
CA ALA A 7 12.03 -25.64 -27.78
C ALA A 7 10.84 -25.37 -28.75
N LEU A 8 9.92 -24.48 -28.37
CA LEU A 8 8.63 -24.24 -29.03
C LEU A 8 8.76 -23.37 -30.31
N VAL A 9 7.94 -23.63 -31.34
CA VAL A 9 7.54 -22.62 -32.36
C VAL A 9 6.07 -22.79 -32.71
N ALA A 10 5.28 -21.73 -32.53
CA ALA A 10 3.90 -21.61 -33.03
C ALA A 10 3.84 -20.52 -34.10
N LEU A 11 3.03 -20.73 -35.14
CA LEU A 11 3.04 -19.94 -36.37
C LEU A 11 1.95 -18.84 -36.36
N LEU A 12 2.25 -17.69 -36.96
CA LEU A 12 1.33 -16.55 -37.15
C LEU A 12 1.11 -16.27 -38.65
N VAL A 13 -0.05 -15.73 -39.00
CA VAL A 13 -0.49 -15.47 -40.38
C VAL A 13 -1.16 -14.09 -40.47
N ALA A 14 -0.77 -13.26 -41.44
CA ALA A 14 -1.43 -12.00 -41.76
C ALA A 14 -1.19 -11.60 -43.23
N VAL A 15 -2.18 -10.95 -43.87
CA VAL A 15 -2.22 -10.69 -45.32
C VAL A 15 -2.56 -9.23 -45.64
N ALA A 16 -1.92 -8.67 -46.68
CA ALA A 16 -2.35 -7.43 -47.35
C ALA A 16 -1.92 -7.41 -48.84
N SER A 17 -2.66 -6.68 -49.67
CA SER A 17 -2.53 -6.65 -51.15
C SER A 17 -2.24 -5.24 -51.71
N GLY A 18 -1.60 -5.16 -52.90
CA GLY A 18 -1.07 -3.93 -53.53
C GLY A 18 -2.09 -3.04 -54.28
N PRO A 19 -1.63 -2.07 -55.13
CA PRO A 19 -0.88 -2.42 -56.35
C PRO A 19 0.31 -1.49 -56.72
N ALA A 20 0.76 -1.63 -57.97
CA ALA A 20 2.10 -1.40 -58.52
C ALA A 20 2.57 0.04 -58.88
N ASN A 21 3.87 0.07 -59.23
CA ASN A 21 4.65 1.05 -60.01
C ASN A 21 5.34 2.20 -59.28
N ALA A 22 6.63 2.36 -59.62
CA ALA A 22 7.55 3.34 -59.06
C ALA A 22 8.18 4.18 -60.19
N ALA A 23 8.16 5.49 -60.00
CA ALA A 23 9.05 6.47 -60.62
C ALA A 23 9.06 7.74 -59.73
N ASP A 24 10.13 8.52 -59.81
CA ASP A 24 10.30 9.85 -59.22
C ASP A 24 10.27 9.97 -57.68
N ALA A 25 11.39 9.56 -57.07
CA ALA A 25 11.83 10.13 -55.79
C ALA A 25 12.56 11.45 -56.03
N HIS A 26 12.06 12.57 -55.47
CA HIS A 26 12.80 13.66 -54.79
C HIS A 26 12.03 14.99 -54.77
N ARG A 27 11.25 15.23 -53.69
CA ARG A 27 11.20 16.48 -52.89
C ARG A 27 10.05 16.42 -51.88
N GLU A 28 10.10 17.35 -50.92
CA GLU A 28 9.07 17.71 -49.92
C GLU A 28 8.85 16.76 -48.73
N HIS A 29 9.37 17.21 -47.58
CA HIS A 29 8.81 16.90 -46.27
C HIS A 29 7.44 17.61 -46.15
N ASP A 30 6.33 16.88 -46.28
CA ASP A 30 5.03 17.13 -45.60
C ASP A 30 3.91 16.23 -46.16
N SER A 31 3.94 14.91 -45.91
CA SER A 31 2.81 14.03 -46.29
C SER A 31 2.68 12.73 -45.48
N ALA A 32 2.59 12.79 -44.15
CA ALA A 32 2.33 11.62 -43.29
C ALA A 32 0.85 11.19 -43.23
N PHE A 33 -0.01 11.65 -44.15
CA PHE A 33 -1.47 11.68 -43.97
C PHE A 33 -2.32 10.80 -44.92
N LYS A 34 -1.73 9.91 -45.74
CA LYS A 34 -2.49 9.28 -46.85
C LYS A 34 -2.40 7.77 -47.12
N HIS A 35 -1.69 6.97 -46.32
CA HIS A 35 -1.68 5.51 -46.47
C HIS A 35 -1.89 4.78 -45.14
N GLY A 36 -2.98 5.11 -44.44
CA GLY A 36 -3.55 4.26 -43.39
C GLY A 36 -4.34 3.11 -44.02
N VAL A 37 -4.20 1.90 -43.47
CA VAL A 37 -5.02 0.74 -43.86
C VAL A 37 -6.49 1.05 -43.56
N SER A 38 -7.39 0.75 -44.50
CA SER A 38 -8.76 1.28 -44.49
C SER A 38 -9.59 0.76 -43.31
N CYS A 39 -10.10 1.66 -42.47
CA CYS A 39 -11.07 1.35 -41.42
C CYS A 39 -12.42 0.93 -42.07
N GLY A 40 -12.64 -0.38 -42.23
CA GLY A 40 -13.84 -1.00 -42.81
C GLY A 40 -13.86 -2.51 -42.52
N LYS A 41 -15.04 -3.13 -42.42
CA LYS A 41 -15.18 -4.54 -42.00
C LYS A 41 -14.31 -5.49 -42.85
N PRO A 42 -13.50 -6.38 -42.24
CA PRO A 42 -12.78 -7.40 -42.99
C PRO A 42 -13.76 -8.42 -43.60
N SER A 43 -13.63 -8.67 -44.89
CA SER A 43 -14.33 -9.77 -45.57
C SER A 43 -13.48 -11.05 -45.52
N PRO A 44 -14.06 -12.23 -45.23
CA PRO A 44 -13.27 -13.45 -45.12
C PRO A 44 -12.90 -14.00 -46.50
N LYS A 45 -11.59 -14.03 -46.83
CA LYS A 45 -10.88 -15.16 -47.48
C LYS A 45 -9.42 -14.83 -47.86
N SER A 46 -8.63 -15.90 -47.96
CA SER A 46 -7.25 -16.02 -48.47
C SER A 46 -6.13 -15.59 -47.52
N SER A 47 -5.38 -16.59 -47.05
CA SER A 47 -4.23 -16.48 -46.15
C SER A 47 -2.89 -16.68 -46.89
N PHE A 48 -1.86 -15.93 -46.53
CA PHE A 48 -0.46 -16.15 -46.93
C PHE A 48 0.42 -16.16 -45.67
N ILE A 49 1.38 -17.08 -45.63
CA ILE A 49 2.26 -17.32 -44.48
C ILE A 49 3.62 -16.65 -44.72
N PHE A 50 4.16 -15.96 -43.72
CA PHE A 50 5.54 -15.49 -43.68
C PHE A 50 6.24 -15.99 -42.42
N THR A 51 7.45 -16.52 -42.54
CA THR A 51 8.27 -16.96 -41.41
C THR A 51 9.30 -15.89 -41.04
N LEU A 52 9.34 -15.50 -39.76
CA LEU A 52 10.37 -14.62 -39.20
C LEU A 52 11.62 -15.42 -38.83
N VAL A 53 12.80 -14.85 -39.08
CA VAL A 53 14.10 -15.37 -38.60
C VAL A 53 14.65 -14.41 -37.55
N HIS A 54 15.08 -14.93 -36.41
CA HIS A 54 15.57 -14.12 -35.28
C HIS A 54 16.97 -13.53 -35.60
N PRO A 55 17.30 -12.26 -35.23
CA PRO A 55 18.53 -11.60 -35.70
C PRO A 55 19.84 -12.04 -35.04
N GLU A 56 19.81 -12.93 -34.04
CA GLU A 56 20.87 -13.07 -33.02
C GLU A 56 22.10 -13.90 -33.43
N SER A 57 22.42 -14.01 -34.72
CA SER A 57 23.57 -14.81 -35.19
C SER A 57 24.42 -14.21 -36.32
N ILE A 58 24.20 -12.95 -36.72
CA ILE A 58 24.98 -12.31 -37.79
C ILE A 58 25.49 -10.91 -37.35
N PRO A 59 26.82 -10.67 -37.31
CA PRO A 59 27.38 -9.33 -37.09
C PRO A 59 26.99 -8.40 -38.25
N GLY A 60 26.41 -7.24 -37.93
CA GLY A 60 25.94 -6.31 -38.96
C GLY A 60 27.07 -5.67 -39.77
N GLY A 61 26.95 -5.67 -41.10
CA GLY A 61 27.79 -4.81 -41.96
C GLY A 61 28.22 -5.36 -43.33
N VAL A 62 27.91 -6.62 -43.69
CA VAL A 62 28.41 -7.23 -44.94
C VAL A 62 27.27 -7.80 -45.80
N GLU A 63 27.33 -7.57 -47.11
CA GLU A 63 26.46 -8.28 -48.06
C GLU A 63 26.61 -9.79 -47.90
N THR A 64 25.49 -10.49 -47.78
CA THR A 64 25.47 -11.91 -47.44
C THR A 64 24.83 -12.70 -48.58
N ARG A 65 25.48 -13.80 -48.97
CA ARG A 65 25.05 -14.67 -50.05
C ARG A 65 24.18 -15.80 -49.50
N VAL A 66 22.99 -15.98 -50.06
CA VAL A 66 21.97 -16.90 -49.53
C VAL A 66 21.44 -17.80 -50.64
N GLU A 67 21.52 -19.10 -50.41
CA GLU A 67 20.86 -20.15 -51.20
C GLU A 67 19.44 -20.38 -50.67
N TRP A 68 18.47 -20.58 -51.55
CA TRP A 68 17.07 -20.83 -51.20
C TRP A 68 16.49 -22.00 -51.99
N GLN A 69 15.53 -22.70 -51.37
CA GLN A 69 14.81 -23.84 -51.93
C GLN A 69 13.32 -23.74 -51.60
N VAL A 70 12.45 -24.32 -52.42
CA VAL A 70 10.99 -24.34 -52.26
C VAL A 70 10.48 -25.78 -52.24
N ALA A 71 9.58 -26.12 -51.31
CA ALA A 71 8.94 -27.44 -51.19
C ALA A 71 7.42 -27.29 -50.91
N THR A 72 6.65 -28.39 -51.05
CA THR A 72 5.22 -28.46 -50.66
C THR A 72 5.05 -29.14 -49.29
N GLU A 73 3.85 -29.03 -48.71
CA GLU A 73 3.51 -29.64 -47.41
C GLU A 73 3.77 -31.16 -47.36
N GLU A 74 3.37 -31.90 -48.41
CA GLU A 74 3.60 -33.35 -48.52
C GLU A 74 5.08 -33.76 -48.75
N SER A 75 5.97 -32.80 -49.03
CA SER A 75 7.39 -33.06 -49.34
C SER A 75 8.38 -32.52 -48.30
N PHE A 76 7.90 -31.89 -47.23
CA PHE A 76 8.75 -31.20 -46.25
C PHE A 76 9.73 -32.13 -45.50
N ASP A 77 9.32 -33.37 -45.21
CA ASP A 77 10.16 -34.43 -44.60
C ASP A 77 10.91 -35.31 -45.63
N ALA A 78 10.72 -35.09 -46.94
CA ALA A 78 11.20 -35.98 -47.99
C ALA A 78 12.37 -35.41 -48.83
N ASP A 79 12.91 -34.24 -48.47
CA ASP A 79 13.99 -33.51 -49.18
C ASP A 79 13.78 -33.34 -50.71
N THR A 80 12.53 -33.40 -51.17
CA THR A 80 12.19 -33.24 -52.60
C THR A 80 11.95 -31.75 -52.91
N VAL A 81 12.84 -31.13 -53.68
CA VAL A 81 12.84 -29.69 -53.96
C VAL A 81 12.06 -29.36 -55.24
N VAL A 82 11.12 -28.42 -55.16
CA VAL A 82 10.29 -27.92 -56.27
C VAL A 82 11.01 -26.86 -57.10
N ALA A 83 11.79 -25.99 -56.45
CA ALA A 83 12.65 -24.99 -57.10
C ALA A 83 13.80 -24.57 -56.16
N SER A 84 14.94 -24.11 -56.71
CA SER A 84 16.06 -23.58 -55.93
C SER A 84 16.84 -22.49 -56.67
N GLY A 85 17.62 -21.69 -55.93
CA GLY A 85 18.50 -20.66 -56.48
C GLY A 85 19.34 -19.94 -55.43
N GLU A 86 20.21 -19.02 -55.85
CA GLU A 86 21.00 -18.15 -54.96
C GLU A 86 20.66 -16.67 -55.19
N SER A 87 20.91 -15.83 -54.16
CA SER A 87 20.87 -14.37 -54.29
C SER A 87 21.86 -13.66 -53.36
N LEU A 88 22.13 -12.39 -53.67
CA LEU A 88 22.84 -11.43 -52.81
C LEU A 88 21.81 -10.44 -52.24
N ALA A 89 21.85 -10.18 -50.93
CA ALA A 89 20.88 -9.33 -50.25
C ALA A 89 21.56 -8.26 -49.37
N PRO A 90 21.18 -6.96 -49.50
CA PRO A 90 21.54 -5.93 -48.53
C PRO A 90 20.65 -6.01 -47.28
N LEU A 91 21.26 -5.97 -46.09
CA LEU A 91 20.55 -5.91 -44.82
C LEU A 91 20.05 -4.48 -44.53
N VAL A 92 18.74 -4.27 -44.62
CA VAL A 92 18.09 -3.04 -44.12
C VAL A 92 17.84 -3.17 -42.61
N LYS A 93 17.93 -2.06 -41.88
CA LYS A 93 17.91 -1.92 -40.41
C LYS A 93 16.67 -2.50 -39.67
N SER A 94 15.74 -3.15 -40.36
CA SER A 94 14.51 -3.74 -39.84
C SER A 94 14.45 -5.28 -39.91
N GLY A 95 15.51 -5.96 -40.37
CA GLY A 95 15.63 -7.43 -40.22
C GLY A 95 14.88 -8.29 -41.25
N TYR A 96 14.42 -7.73 -42.37
CA TYR A 96 13.73 -8.48 -43.43
C TYR A 96 14.65 -8.76 -44.64
N LEU A 97 14.71 -10.03 -45.07
CA LEU A 97 15.29 -10.42 -46.36
C LEU A 97 14.21 -10.39 -47.45
N ARG A 98 14.53 -9.85 -48.63
CA ARG A 98 13.71 -9.94 -49.85
C ARG A 98 14.52 -10.59 -50.97
N PRO A 99 14.21 -11.82 -51.42
CA PRO A 99 14.78 -12.39 -52.63
C PRO A 99 14.33 -11.59 -53.86
N SER A 100 15.24 -11.34 -54.79
CA SER A 100 14.97 -10.56 -56.02
C SER A 100 14.56 -11.42 -57.23
N ALA A 101 14.35 -12.73 -57.06
CA ALA A 101 14.05 -13.67 -58.13
C ALA A 101 12.59 -14.15 -58.13
N LEU A 102 11.87 -13.99 -59.26
CA LEU A 102 10.56 -14.58 -59.46
C LEU A 102 10.67 -16.09 -59.74
N VAL A 103 10.13 -16.92 -58.85
CA VAL A 103 9.90 -18.36 -59.12
C VAL A 103 8.68 -18.50 -60.02
N LYS A 104 8.86 -19.05 -61.23
CA LYS A 104 7.76 -19.32 -62.18
C LYS A 104 7.34 -20.79 -62.11
N GLY A 105 6.03 -21.05 -62.19
CA GLY A 105 5.47 -22.40 -62.33
C GLY A 105 4.73 -22.96 -61.13
N LEU A 106 4.53 -22.19 -60.05
CA LEU A 106 3.76 -22.62 -58.88
C LEU A 106 2.26 -22.69 -59.19
N THR A 107 1.61 -23.79 -58.82
CA THR A 107 0.14 -23.98 -58.89
C THR A 107 -0.56 -23.10 -57.86
N PRO A 108 -1.65 -22.39 -58.22
CA PRO A 108 -2.51 -21.71 -57.25
C PRO A 108 -3.12 -22.67 -56.22
N ASP A 109 -3.52 -22.13 -55.08
CA ASP A 109 -4.22 -22.83 -53.99
C ASP A 109 -3.45 -23.98 -53.29
N GLN A 110 -2.12 -24.06 -53.49
CA GLN A 110 -1.21 -24.91 -52.70
C GLN A 110 -0.29 -24.08 -51.79
N VAL A 111 0.04 -24.64 -50.63
CA VAL A 111 1.01 -24.06 -49.68
C VAL A 111 2.42 -24.50 -50.02
N TYR A 112 3.35 -23.54 -50.08
CA TYR A 112 4.77 -23.76 -50.35
C TYR A 112 5.64 -23.22 -49.22
N PHE A 113 6.68 -23.96 -48.86
CA PHE A 113 7.63 -23.63 -47.81
C PHE A 113 8.98 -23.27 -48.42
N TYR A 114 9.62 -22.22 -47.90
CA TYR A 114 10.95 -21.79 -48.32
C TYR A 114 12.00 -22.19 -47.28
N ARG A 115 13.05 -22.89 -47.73
CA ARG A 115 14.24 -23.22 -46.93
C ARG A 115 15.38 -22.30 -47.38
N PHE A 116 16.05 -21.64 -46.44
CA PHE A 116 17.17 -20.72 -46.72
C PHE A 116 18.47 -21.22 -46.07
N LYS A 117 19.59 -21.03 -46.75
CA LYS A 117 20.93 -21.37 -46.26
C LYS A 117 21.89 -20.22 -46.55
N VAL A 118 22.43 -19.63 -45.49
CA VAL A 118 23.49 -18.63 -45.59
C VAL A 118 24.80 -19.33 -45.98
N LEU A 119 25.47 -18.84 -47.02
CA LEU A 119 26.75 -19.37 -47.48
C LEU A 119 27.91 -18.57 -46.85
N PRO A 120 29.02 -19.21 -46.45
CA PRO A 120 30.19 -18.50 -45.95
C PRO A 120 30.78 -17.55 -47.00
N ASN A 121 31.06 -16.31 -46.61
CA ASN A 121 31.75 -15.36 -47.49
C ASN A 121 33.20 -15.83 -47.74
N GLY A 122 33.57 -15.95 -49.03
CA GLY A 122 34.92 -16.31 -49.46
C GLY A 122 35.96 -15.23 -49.11
N PRO A 123 37.26 -15.58 -49.10
CA PRO A 123 38.28 -14.74 -48.48
C PRO A 123 38.59 -13.47 -49.29
N VAL A 124 38.57 -12.32 -48.61
CA VAL A 124 39.27 -11.10 -49.02
C VAL A 124 40.56 -11.01 -48.20
N SER A 125 41.70 -10.81 -48.88
CA SER A 125 43.02 -10.91 -48.23
C SER A 125 43.36 -9.69 -47.35
N PRO A 126 44.07 -9.86 -46.23
CA PRO A 126 44.56 -8.76 -45.39
C PRO A 126 45.93 -8.25 -45.87
N ALA A 127 46.22 -6.96 -45.64
CA ALA A 127 47.53 -6.37 -45.89
C ALA A 127 47.94 -5.35 -44.80
N GLY A 128 48.86 -5.78 -43.92
CA GLY A 128 49.61 -4.95 -42.97
C GLY A 128 48.85 -4.49 -41.71
N SER A 129 49.46 -4.43 -40.53
CA SER A 129 50.79 -4.91 -40.09
C SER A 129 50.89 -4.81 -38.55
N PHE A 130 51.46 -5.84 -37.91
CA PHE A 130 52.24 -5.87 -36.64
C PHE A 130 51.97 -4.80 -35.53
N HIS A 131 51.83 -5.13 -34.24
CA HIS A 131 52.60 -6.10 -33.43
C HIS A 131 51.83 -6.61 -32.20
N THR A 132 52.19 -7.82 -31.74
CA THR A 132 52.13 -8.25 -30.33
C THR A 132 53.53 -8.61 -29.84
N PRO A 133 53.75 -8.59 -28.51
CA PRO A 133 54.43 -9.70 -27.83
C PRO A 133 53.65 -10.18 -26.58
N PRO A 134 54.00 -11.35 -25.97
CA PRO A 134 52.96 -12.26 -25.46
C PRO A 134 53.05 -12.67 -23.96
N VAL A 135 51.95 -13.28 -23.48
CA VAL A 135 51.83 -14.35 -22.46
C VAL A 135 52.26 -14.09 -21.00
N ALA A 136 51.34 -14.44 -20.08
CA ALA A 136 51.65 -15.18 -18.84
C ALA A 136 50.42 -15.99 -18.37
N GLU A 137 50.60 -17.27 -18.07
CA GLU A 137 49.67 -18.09 -17.26
C GLU A 137 50.05 -17.99 -15.76
N GLY A 138 49.09 -18.24 -14.87
CA GLY A 138 49.32 -18.56 -13.45
C GLY A 138 49.05 -17.43 -12.46
N ASP A 139 48.00 -17.56 -11.64
CA ASP A 139 48.13 -18.20 -10.31
C ASP A 139 46.80 -18.26 -9.55
N VAL A 140 46.61 -19.33 -8.78
CA VAL A 140 45.54 -19.47 -7.79
C VAL A 140 46.04 -18.94 -6.44
N LYS A 141 45.27 -18.05 -5.78
CA LYS A 141 45.37 -17.83 -4.33
C LYS A 141 44.02 -17.57 -3.68
N GLU A 142 43.74 -18.32 -2.63
CA GLU A 142 42.75 -18.01 -1.60
C GLU A 142 43.25 -16.85 -0.72
N GLY A 143 42.33 -16.16 -0.02
CA GLY A 143 42.68 -15.62 1.30
C GLY A 143 42.14 -14.24 1.71
N VAL A 144 41.30 -14.28 2.74
CA VAL A 144 41.24 -13.35 3.90
C VAL A 144 40.35 -12.10 3.82
N THR A 145 39.42 -12.07 4.77
CA THR A 145 38.58 -10.95 5.20
C THR A 145 39.35 -9.97 6.08
N SER A 146 39.18 -8.66 5.86
CA SER A 146 39.74 -7.61 6.71
C SER A 146 38.70 -7.09 7.72
N ALA A 147 38.89 -7.42 9.01
CA ALA A 147 38.14 -6.81 10.10
C ALA A 147 38.66 -5.40 10.41
N LEU A 148 37.76 -4.46 10.72
CA LEU A 148 38.11 -3.11 11.16
C LEU A 148 38.06 -3.03 12.69
N THR A 149 39.13 -2.56 13.32
CA THR A 149 39.23 -2.41 14.79
C THR A 149 39.24 -0.93 15.16
N ILE A 150 38.42 -0.53 16.13
CA ILE A 150 38.51 0.79 16.79
C ILE A 150 38.71 0.56 18.29
N SER A 151 39.70 1.24 18.86
CA SER A 151 40.23 0.98 20.20
C SER A 151 39.43 1.68 21.32
N THR A 152 39.23 0.98 22.42
CA THR A 152 38.89 1.57 23.72
C THR A 152 40.13 2.17 24.40
N ALA A 153 39.95 3.27 25.13
CA ALA A 153 40.97 3.84 26.02
C ALA A 153 40.51 3.71 27.48
N ALA A 154 41.45 3.43 28.39
CA ALA A 154 41.15 2.82 29.70
C ALA A 154 41.16 3.80 30.90
N GLY A 155 40.53 3.36 32.00
CA GLY A 155 40.68 3.92 33.36
C GLY A 155 40.68 2.78 34.39
N VAL A 156 41.59 2.83 35.38
CA VAL A 156 42.05 1.67 36.19
C VAL A 156 41.52 1.71 37.64
N VAL A 157 41.69 0.57 38.36
CA VAL A 157 41.71 0.32 39.83
C VAL A 157 40.42 -0.35 40.39
N SER A 158 40.42 -1.45 41.17
CA SER A 158 41.50 -2.29 41.78
C SER A 158 41.18 -3.79 41.81
N GLU A 159 42.21 -4.66 41.88
CA GLU A 159 42.09 -6.10 42.14
C GLU A 159 41.63 -6.45 43.58
N ARG A 160 40.76 -7.47 43.72
CA ARG A 160 40.58 -8.37 44.89
C ARG A 160 40.10 -9.76 44.41
N PRO A 161 40.25 -10.84 45.20
CA PRO A 161 40.98 -12.04 44.80
C PRO A 161 40.20 -12.98 43.85
N GLN A 162 40.92 -13.70 42.99
CA GLN A 162 40.34 -14.73 42.12
C GLN A 162 39.76 -15.89 42.91
N ILE A 163 38.51 -16.26 42.59
CA ILE A 163 38.03 -17.64 42.72
C ILE A 163 38.12 -18.28 41.34
N ARG A 164 39.15 -19.09 41.13
CA ARG A 164 39.13 -20.17 40.11
C ARG A 164 38.19 -21.27 40.63
N SER A 165 37.43 -22.00 39.81
CA SER A 165 37.93 -22.72 38.64
C SER A 165 36.84 -23.15 37.64
N ASP A 166 37.18 -23.12 36.35
CA ASP A 166 36.87 -24.14 35.33
C ASP A 166 35.48 -24.80 35.36
N VAL A 167 34.43 -24.03 35.06
CA VAL A 167 33.12 -24.57 34.62
C VAL A 167 32.67 -23.78 33.40
N SER A 168 32.57 -24.44 32.24
CA SER A 168 32.12 -23.81 30.99
C SER A 168 30.66 -23.34 31.11
N ARG A 169 30.29 -22.32 30.31
CA ARG A 169 28.91 -21.76 30.24
C ARG A 169 27.86 -22.89 30.07
N GLU A 170 28.22 -23.90 29.27
CA GLU A 170 27.43 -25.10 28.95
C GLU A 170 27.25 -26.12 30.11
N GLN A 171 28.11 -26.08 31.14
CA GLN A 171 28.01 -26.92 32.34
C GLN A 171 27.19 -26.26 33.45
N ARG A 172 27.07 -24.92 33.48
CA ARG A 172 26.14 -24.22 34.39
C ARG A 172 24.69 -24.52 33.99
N HIS A 173 24.40 -24.47 32.69
CA HIS A 173 23.09 -24.78 32.10
C HIS A 173 22.67 -26.27 32.20
N ARG A 174 23.49 -27.14 32.80
CA ARG A 174 23.21 -28.58 32.97
C ARG A 174 23.11 -29.05 34.43
N ARG A 175 22.81 -28.13 35.35
CA ARG A 175 22.30 -28.44 36.69
C ARG A 175 20.96 -27.76 36.94
N HIS A 176 19.90 -28.23 36.28
CA HIS A 176 18.65 -28.34 37.03
C HIS A 176 18.93 -29.30 38.19
N LEU A 177 18.68 -28.83 39.40
CA LEU A 177 18.70 -29.68 40.58
C LEU A 177 17.57 -30.71 40.40
N ALA A 178 17.76 -31.96 40.85
CA ALA A 178 16.77 -33.00 40.59
C ALA A 178 15.42 -32.62 41.24
N SER A 179 14.31 -32.83 40.53
CA SER A 179 12.96 -32.54 41.05
C SER A 179 12.77 -33.09 42.48
N GLY A 180 12.19 -32.25 43.34
CA GLY A 180 12.07 -32.45 44.79
C GLY A 180 13.30 -32.10 45.62
N MET A 181 14.41 -31.63 45.03
CA MET A 181 15.58 -31.19 45.80
C MET A 181 15.30 -29.91 46.59
N VAL A 182 15.75 -29.86 47.84
CA VAL A 182 15.79 -28.64 48.64
C VAL A 182 16.93 -27.76 48.13
N VAL A 183 16.61 -26.53 47.72
CA VAL A 183 17.57 -25.55 47.18
C VAL A 183 17.95 -24.47 48.18
N GLY A 184 17.18 -24.29 49.25
CA GLY A 184 17.44 -23.28 50.27
C GLY A 184 16.41 -23.29 51.39
N THR A 185 16.49 -22.32 52.30
CA THR A 185 15.53 -22.14 53.40
C THR A 185 15.05 -20.70 53.45
N LEU A 186 13.73 -20.49 53.54
CA LEU A 186 13.10 -19.19 53.78
C LEU A 186 12.70 -19.01 55.24
N GLY A 187 12.97 -17.83 55.81
CA GLY A 187 12.50 -17.48 57.16
C GLY A 187 10.99 -17.27 57.28
N ASN A 188 10.32 -16.88 56.17
CA ASN A 188 8.91 -16.53 56.14
C ASN A 188 8.23 -17.01 54.84
N THR A 189 6.92 -17.20 54.87
CA THR A 189 6.14 -17.54 53.67
C THR A 189 5.97 -16.29 52.80
N LEU A 190 6.43 -16.35 51.55
CA LEU A 190 6.29 -15.28 50.57
C LEU A 190 5.05 -15.54 49.72
N SER A 191 4.07 -14.64 49.73
CA SER A 191 2.79 -14.88 49.04
C SER A 191 2.70 -14.25 47.65
N ALA A 192 2.20 -15.04 46.70
CA ALA A 192 1.81 -14.66 45.35
C ALA A 192 0.30 -14.34 45.23
N ASN A 193 -0.36 -13.92 46.33
CA ASN A 193 -1.78 -13.62 46.33
C ASN A 193 -2.13 -12.57 45.24
N LYS A 194 -2.94 -12.98 44.26
CA LYS A 194 -3.36 -12.18 43.12
C LYS A 194 -4.02 -10.85 43.49
N ALA A 195 -4.67 -10.75 44.65
CA ALA A 195 -5.29 -9.52 45.13
C ALA A 195 -4.27 -8.47 45.62
N THR A 196 -3.01 -8.87 45.85
CA THR A 196 -1.92 -7.98 46.29
C THR A 196 -0.88 -7.80 45.19
N ILE A 197 -0.29 -8.89 44.69
CA ILE A 197 0.85 -8.85 43.76
C ILE A 197 0.55 -8.17 42.42
N ARG A 198 -0.73 -8.01 42.07
CA ARG A 198 -1.20 -7.40 40.82
C ARG A 198 -1.58 -5.92 40.94
N VAL A 199 -1.46 -5.33 42.13
CA VAL A 199 -1.84 -3.93 42.41
C VAL A 199 -0.89 -3.22 43.39
N ALA A 200 0.01 -3.95 44.04
CA ALA A 200 0.96 -3.44 45.02
C ALA A 200 2.27 -4.26 45.02
N GLU A 201 3.29 -3.76 45.72
CA GLU A 201 4.52 -4.50 46.01
C GLU A 201 4.25 -5.80 46.76
N ALA A 202 4.96 -6.87 46.41
CA ALA A 202 4.94 -8.14 47.12
C ALA A 202 6.37 -8.63 47.41
N PRO A 203 6.70 -9.10 48.63
CA PRO A 203 8.04 -9.59 48.96
C PRO A 203 8.54 -10.73 48.06
N ILE A 204 7.64 -11.56 47.52
CA ILE A 204 7.98 -12.60 46.54
C ILE A 204 8.44 -12.01 45.20
N GLY A 205 7.92 -10.84 44.82
CA GLY A 205 8.32 -10.10 43.63
C GLY A 205 9.70 -9.47 43.78
N ASN A 206 10.00 -8.94 44.97
CA ASN A 206 11.32 -8.44 45.33
C ASN A 206 12.36 -9.55 45.22
N LEU A 207 12.12 -10.72 45.85
CA LEU A 207 12.99 -11.91 45.75
C LEU A 207 13.26 -12.30 44.29
N VAL A 208 12.21 -12.45 43.47
CA VAL A 208 12.37 -12.87 42.06
C VAL A 208 13.23 -11.86 41.29
N CYS A 209 12.99 -10.56 41.45
CA CYS A 209 13.76 -9.55 40.72
C CYS A 209 15.20 -9.40 41.23
N ASP A 210 15.43 -9.54 42.53
CA ASP A 210 16.78 -9.51 43.12
C ASP A 210 17.60 -10.73 42.66
N ALA A 211 16.99 -11.91 42.63
CA ALA A 211 17.59 -13.14 42.09
C ALA A 211 17.93 -13.01 40.59
N MET A 212 17.05 -12.40 39.79
CA MET A 212 17.30 -12.12 38.38
C MET A 212 18.47 -11.14 38.18
N LYS A 213 18.55 -10.06 38.99
CA LYS A 213 19.71 -9.14 38.96
C LYS A 213 21.01 -9.89 39.31
N TRP A 214 21.01 -10.62 40.42
CA TRP A 214 22.15 -11.38 40.91
C TRP A 214 22.67 -12.39 39.87
N LEU A 215 21.78 -13.09 39.16
CA LEU A 215 22.18 -14.04 38.11
C LEU A 215 23.02 -13.35 37.02
N VAL A 216 22.66 -12.13 36.62
CA VAL A 216 23.41 -11.34 35.63
C VAL A 216 24.76 -10.90 36.20
N GLU A 217 24.80 -10.47 37.47
CA GLU A 217 26.03 -10.06 38.16
C GLU A 217 27.08 -11.19 38.22
N VAL A 218 26.67 -12.40 38.62
CA VAL A 218 27.58 -13.55 38.74
C VAL A 218 27.91 -14.25 37.42
N SER A 219 27.11 -14.03 36.38
CA SER A 219 27.29 -14.70 35.07
C SER A 219 28.08 -13.88 34.08
N GLU A 220 27.78 -12.57 33.96
CA GLU A 220 28.28 -11.72 32.87
C GLU A 220 29.21 -10.59 33.35
N ASN A 221 29.46 -10.48 34.68
CA ASN A 221 30.36 -9.46 35.28
C ASN A 221 29.93 -8.01 34.97
N PHE A 222 28.62 -7.78 34.86
CA PHE A 222 27.98 -6.46 34.80
C PHE A 222 27.08 -6.28 36.03
N SER A 223 27.01 -5.07 36.62
CA SER A 223 25.99 -4.77 37.62
C SER A 223 24.81 -4.08 36.92
N PRO A 224 23.64 -4.74 36.80
CA PRO A 224 22.46 -4.15 36.17
C PRO A 224 21.86 -3.08 37.09
N ASP A 225 21.37 -1.99 36.51
CA ASP A 225 20.68 -0.94 37.26
C ASP A 225 19.38 -1.49 37.86
N PHE A 226 18.52 -2.10 37.03
CA PHE A 226 17.13 -2.43 37.40
C PHE A 226 16.76 -3.88 37.12
N CYS A 227 15.72 -4.35 37.81
CA CYS A 227 14.89 -5.44 37.30
C CYS A 227 13.41 -5.04 37.27
N VAL A 228 12.69 -5.52 36.25
CA VAL A 228 11.22 -5.57 36.27
C VAL A 228 10.71 -6.95 35.83
N VAL A 229 9.70 -7.46 36.53
CA VAL A 229 9.00 -8.70 36.19
C VAL A 229 7.50 -8.51 36.35
N ASN A 230 6.70 -9.00 35.39
CA ASN A 230 5.24 -8.94 35.50
C ASN A 230 4.73 -9.93 36.54
N SER A 231 3.89 -9.47 37.46
CA SER A 231 3.21 -10.28 38.49
C SER A 231 2.42 -11.46 37.93
N GLY A 232 2.04 -11.42 36.65
CA GLY A 232 1.47 -12.52 35.90
C GLY A 232 2.35 -13.78 35.89
N SER A 233 3.68 -13.61 35.90
CA SER A 233 4.69 -14.68 35.89
C SER A 233 4.81 -15.43 37.22
N ILE A 234 4.42 -14.82 38.35
CA ILE A 234 4.54 -15.39 39.70
C ILE A 234 3.19 -16.00 40.12
N ARG A 235 3.17 -17.31 40.40
CA ARG A 235 1.93 -18.13 40.38
C ARG A 235 1.56 -18.84 41.67
N ALA A 236 2.52 -19.09 42.55
CA ALA A 236 2.35 -19.85 43.79
C ALA A 236 3.12 -19.17 44.93
N ASP A 237 2.64 -19.38 46.16
CA ASP A 237 3.35 -18.95 47.37
C ASP A 237 4.61 -19.82 47.59
N LEU A 238 5.70 -19.24 48.09
CA LEU A 238 6.84 -20.00 48.62
C LEU A 238 6.71 -20.10 50.14
N PRO A 239 6.54 -21.31 50.72
CA PRO A 239 6.36 -21.47 52.16
C PRO A 239 7.66 -21.26 52.95
N ALA A 240 7.51 -20.83 54.20
CA ALA A 240 8.62 -20.81 55.17
C ALA A 240 9.20 -22.22 55.40
N GLY A 241 10.51 -22.29 55.68
CA GLY A 241 11.26 -23.53 55.82
C GLY A 241 11.98 -23.93 54.54
N SER A 242 12.22 -25.23 54.36
CA SER A 242 12.90 -25.78 53.18
C SER A 242 12.13 -25.49 51.89
N VAL A 243 12.77 -24.80 50.95
CA VAL A 243 12.24 -24.56 49.59
C VAL A 243 12.80 -25.59 48.62
N THR A 244 11.94 -26.13 47.76
CA THR A 244 12.30 -27.13 46.74
C THR A 244 12.22 -26.59 45.31
N THR A 245 12.92 -27.24 44.39
CA THR A 245 12.84 -26.98 42.93
C THR A 245 11.38 -26.94 42.45
N ASP A 246 10.59 -27.94 42.83
CA ASP A 246 9.18 -28.09 42.41
C ASP A 246 8.30 -26.91 42.86
N GLN A 247 8.63 -26.29 43.99
CA GLN A 247 7.92 -25.09 44.48
C GLN A 247 8.30 -23.84 43.68
N ILE A 248 9.53 -23.75 43.18
CA ILE A 248 10.00 -22.65 42.32
C ILE A 248 9.46 -22.82 40.90
N GLU A 249 9.43 -24.04 40.36
CA GLU A 249 8.73 -24.35 39.11
C GLU A 249 7.24 -24.02 39.20
N ALA A 250 6.57 -24.39 40.31
CA ALA A 250 5.18 -24.03 40.55
C ALA A 250 4.97 -22.51 40.70
N MET A 251 5.97 -21.78 41.19
CA MET A 251 5.96 -20.32 41.27
C MET A 251 6.17 -19.67 39.88
N LEU A 252 7.05 -20.21 39.04
CA LEU A 252 7.47 -19.64 37.74
C LEU A 252 7.27 -20.61 36.56
N PRO A 253 6.03 -21.08 36.29
CA PRO A 253 5.77 -22.23 35.42
C PRO A 253 5.89 -21.96 33.92
N PHE A 254 6.26 -20.74 33.51
CA PHE A 254 6.34 -20.35 32.10
C PHE A 254 7.70 -20.62 31.45
N GLN A 255 8.72 -20.97 32.25
CA GLN A 255 10.10 -21.23 31.77
C GLN A 255 10.72 -20.07 30.96
N ASN A 256 10.24 -18.84 31.20
CA ASN A 256 10.79 -17.62 30.62
C ASN A 256 12.28 -17.46 30.97
N ASN A 257 13.05 -16.90 30.04
CA ASN A 257 14.48 -16.64 30.23
C ASN A 257 14.74 -15.22 30.74
N VAL A 258 15.83 -15.06 31.48
CA VAL A 258 16.36 -13.78 31.94
C VAL A 258 17.14 -13.12 30.81
N VAL A 259 16.74 -11.90 30.43
CA VAL A 259 17.34 -11.12 29.34
C VAL A 259 17.70 -9.72 29.82
N VAL A 260 18.67 -9.10 29.12
CA VAL A 260 19.19 -7.78 29.47
C VAL A 260 18.90 -6.79 28.33
N ARG A 261 18.41 -5.62 28.69
CA ARG A 261 17.99 -4.54 27.80
C ARG A 261 18.58 -3.19 28.24
N GLY A 262 18.83 -2.29 27.30
CA GLY A 262 19.19 -0.91 27.54
C GLY A 262 17.96 -0.02 27.37
N ILE A 263 17.32 0.34 28.49
CA ILE A 263 16.09 1.15 28.49
C ILE A 263 16.40 2.59 28.91
N THR A 264 15.79 3.57 28.25
CA THR A 264 15.84 4.96 28.74
C THR A 264 15.01 5.14 30.00
N GLY A 265 15.32 6.16 30.81
CA GLY A 265 14.48 6.52 31.95
C GLY A 265 13.02 6.84 31.54
N LEU A 266 12.82 7.46 30.39
CA LEU A 266 11.52 7.72 29.78
C LEU A 266 10.83 6.42 29.33
N GLY A 267 11.55 5.50 28.67
CA GLY A 267 11.04 4.17 28.33
C GLY A 267 10.63 3.35 29.57
N LEU A 268 11.36 3.48 30.69
CA LEU A 268 10.97 2.87 31.97
C LEU A 268 9.72 3.54 32.56
N ILE A 269 9.60 4.87 32.51
CA ILE A 269 8.37 5.57 32.91
C ILE A 269 7.17 5.11 32.08
N SER A 270 7.32 4.97 30.75
CA SER A 270 6.28 4.41 29.86
C SER A 270 5.90 2.97 30.24
N ALA A 271 6.87 2.13 30.64
CA ALA A 271 6.58 0.79 31.15
C ALA A 271 5.79 0.86 32.47
N LEU A 272 6.21 1.70 33.42
CA LEU A 272 5.53 1.86 34.70
C LEU A 272 4.09 2.39 34.53
N GLU A 273 3.85 3.29 33.57
CA GLU A 273 2.50 3.74 33.20
C GLU A 273 1.63 2.60 32.65
N ASN A 274 2.18 1.69 31.83
CA ASN A 274 1.46 0.47 31.44
C ASN A 274 1.18 -0.43 32.65
N SER A 275 2.16 -0.63 33.54
CA SER A 275 2.01 -1.43 34.77
C SER A 275 0.83 -0.98 35.62
N VAL A 276 0.67 0.33 35.81
CA VAL A 276 -0.41 0.90 36.62
C VAL A 276 -1.63 1.34 35.81
N SER A 277 -1.80 0.89 34.56
CA SER A 277 -2.92 1.32 33.70
C SER A 277 -4.26 0.60 33.95
N GLY A 278 -4.31 -0.43 34.81
CA GLY A 278 -5.55 -1.18 35.12
C GLY A 278 -6.60 -0.39 35.90
N ASN A 279 -7.86 -0.80 35.83
CA ASN A 279 -8.96 -0.16 36.55
C ASN A 279 -8.99 -0.54 38.04
N PHE A 280 -8.21 0.19 38.86
CA PHE A 280 -8.16 0.02 40.31
C PHE A 280 -9.53 0.16 40.98
N ALA A 281 -10.40 1.07 40.51
CA ALA A 281 -11.74 1.26 41.08
C ALA A 281 -12.68 0.06 40.84
N ALA A 282 -12.42 -0.73 39.80
CA ALA A 282 -13.11 -2.00 39.51
C ALA A 282 -12.39 -3.24 40.07
N ASN A 283 -11.32 -3.07 40.86
CA ASN A 283 -10.42 -4.14 41.31
C ASN A 283 -9.90 -5.01 40.15
N GLU A 284 -9.51 -4.40 39.03
CA GLU A 284 -9.02 -5.12 37.85
C GLU A 284 -7.62 -5.73 38.09
N LEU A 285 -7.57 -7.01 38.44
CA LEU A 285 -6.35 -7.74 38.76
C LEU A 285 -5.57 -8.15 37.50
N ARG A 286 -4.96 -7.19 36.78
CA ARG A 286 -4.12 -7.45 35.60
C ARG A 286 -2.80 -8.14 35.98
N GLY A 287 -2.41 -9.17 35.22
CA GLY A 287 -1.08 -9.79 35.35
C GLY A 287 0.08 -8.89 34.91
N ALA A 288 -0.22 -7.81 34.19
CA ALA A 288 0.76 -6.87 33.67
C ALA A 288 1.55 -6.12 34.75
N PHE A 289 0.97 -5.90 35.94
CA PHE A 289 1.57 -5.09 37.00
C PHE A 289 2.97 -5.60 37.39
N LEU A 290 3.97 -4.71 37.39
CA LEU A 290 5.38 -5.05 37.63
C LEU A 290 5.72 -5.16 39.11
N GLN A 291 6.59 -6.12 39.42
CA GLN A 291 7.42 -6.17 40.62
C GLN A 291 8.86 -5.80 40.21
N ILE A 292 9.65 -5.19 41.11
CA ILE A 292 10.84 -4.41 40.71
C ILE A 292 12.04 -4.57 41.65
N SER A 293 13.23 -4.22 41.15
CA SER A 293 14.47 -4.04 41.95
C SER A 293 15.36 -2.93 41.39
N GLY A 294 16.19 -2.32 42.25
CA GLY A 294 17.17 -1.26 41.91
C GLY A 294 16.63 0.16 41.83
N PHE A 295 15.31 0.34 41.90
CA PHE A 295 14.65 1.64 41.92
C PHE A 295 13.34 1.56 42.72
N ARG A 296 12.74 2.72 42.98
CA ARG A 296 11.40 2.85 43.56
C ARG A 296 10.55 3.85 42.78
N PHE A 297 9.23 3.68 42.82
CA PHE A 297 8.31 4.64 42.21
C PHE A 297 7.04 4.87 43.04
N ALA A 298 6.37 5.96 42.71
CA ALA A 298 5.08 6.39 43.25
C ALA A 298 4.07 6.57 42.11
N PHE A 299 2.80 6.23 42.37
CA PHE A 299 1.72 6.43 41.40
C PHE A 299 0.38 6.81 42.07
N ASN A 300 -0.44 7.59 41.38
CA ASN A 300 -1.79 7.94 41.80
C ASN A 300 -2.82 7.06 41.05
N PRO A 301 -3.51 6.10 41.71
CA PRO A 301 -4.49 5.23 41.05
C PRO A 301 -5.72 5.98 40.53
N SER A 302 -6.02 7.15 41.09
CA SER A 302 -7.17 8.00 40.76
C SER A 302 -6.92 8.93 39.57
N ALA A 303 -5.68 9.05 39.09
CA ALA A 303 -5.36 9.78 37.86
C ALA A 303 -5.76 8.96 36.60
N PRO A 304 -5.97 9.61 35.44
CA PRO A 304 -6.23 8.92 34.18
C PRO A 304 -5.12 7.90 33.85
N PRO A 305 -5.44 6.71 33.30
CA PRO A 305 -4.41 5.77 32.83
C PRO A 305 -3.40 6.45 31.89
N LYS A 306 -2.12 6.05 31.98
CA LYS A 306 -0.98 6.73 31.33
C LYS A 306 -0.62 8.12 31.89
N GLN A 307 -1.24 8.56 32.99
CA GLN A 307 -0.91 9.80 33.70
C GLN A 307 -0.77 9.56 35.21
N ARG A 308 -0.41 8.35 35.62
CA ARG A 308 -0.48 7.88 37.01
C ARG A 308 0.85 7.90 37.73
N VAL A 309 1.97 7.68 37.05
CA VAL A 309 3.30 7.65 37.67
C VAL A 309 3.70 9.07 38.06
N THR A 310 3.79 9.32 39.37
CA THR A 310 4.07 10.67 39.91
C THR A 310 5.54 10.91 40.17
N LYS A 311 6.32 9.85 40.42
CA LYS A 311 7.74 9.94 40.75
C LYS A 311 8.46 8.61 40.53
N VAL A 312 9.68 8.64 39.99
CA VAL A 312 10.59 7.49 39.88
C VAL A 312 11.96 7.91 40.41
N GLU A 313 12.53 7.11 41.31
CA GLU A 313 13.85 7.36 41.91
C GLU A 313 14.71 6.10 41.86
N ILE A 314 15.93 6.24 41.36
CA ILE A 314 16.90 5.15 41.22
C ILE A 314 17.81 5.08 42.44
N GLN A 315 18.22 3.87 42.82
CA GLN A 315 19.13 3.66 43.94
C GLN A 315 20.56 4.03 43.54
N VAL A 316 21.28 4.76 44.40
CA VAL A 316 22.68 5.19 44.20
C VAL A 316 23.62 4.79 45.33
N GLY A 317 23.09 4.03 46.28
CA GLY A 317 23.79 3.52 47.46
C GLY A 317 22.80 2.86 48.41
N GLU A 318 23.28 2.32 49.51
CA GLU A 318 22.43 1.71 50.54
C GLU A 318 21.46 2.77 51.10
N GLY A 319 20.15 2.51 51.00
CA GLY A 319 19.07 3.43 51.40
C GLY A 319 19.00 4.77 50.65
N SER A 320 19.85 5.03 49.65
CA SER A 320 20.03 6.33 49.03
C SER A 320 19.48 6.37 47.60
N TYR A 321 18.62 7.35 47.31
CA TYR A 321 17.87 7.47 46.06
C TYR A 321 18.04 8.85 45.41
N LYS A 322 18.05 8.91 44.08
CA LYS A 322 17.95 10.16 43.29
C LYS A 322 16.85 10.04 42.23
N PRO A 323 16.24 11.14 41.76
CA PRO A 323 15.33 11.11 40.61
C PRO A 323 15.97 10.42 39.40
N ILE A 324 15.18 9.66 38.63
CA ILE A 324 15.64 9.10 37.37
C ILE A 324 15.95 10.21 36.36
N ASP A 325 17.00 10.04 35.56
CA ASP A 325 17.23 10.87 34.39
C ASP A 325 16.42 10.25 33.23
N PRO A 326 15.45 10.96 32.64
CA PRO A 326 14.61 10.40 31.59
C PRO A 326 15.39 10.00 30.34
N CYS A 327 16.54 10.61 30.07
CA CYS A 327 17.27 10.45 28.82
C CYS A 327 18.55 9.61 28.97
N ALA A 328 18.95 9.29 30.20
CA ALA A 328 19.95 8.26 30.44
C ALA A 328 19.41 6.87 30.06
N VAL A 329 20.29 6.05 29.48
CA VAL A 329 20.06 4.62 29.23
C VAL A 329 20.57 3.81 30.43
N TYR A 330 19.78 2.84 30.86
CA TYR A 330 20.01 1.99 32.02
C TYR A 330 19.94 0.51 31.64
N MET A 331 20.70 -0.34 32.32
CA MET A 331 20.66 -1.79 32.19
C MET A 331 19.46 -2.36 32.94
N LEU A 332 18.43 -2.74 32.18
CA LEU A 332 17.23 -3.42 32.67
C LEU A 332 17.35 -4.93 32.51
N VAL A 333 17.23 -5.65 33.61
CA VAL A 333 16.98 -7.10 33.62
C VAL A 333 15.48 -7.36 33.59
N THR A 334 15.04 -8.23 32.70
CA THR A 334 13.62 -8.62 32.63
C THR A 334 13.49 -10.03 32.04
N ASN A 335 12.26 -10.45 31.74
CA ASN A 335 12.00 -11.72 31.08
C ASN A 335 11.77 -11.55 29.58
N ASP A 336 12.06 -12.61 28.81
CA ASP A 336 11.89 -12.66 27.36
C ASP A 336 10.46 -12.33 26.88
N TYR A 337 9.43 -12.73 27.62
CA TYR A 337 8.03 -12.35 27.34
C TYR A 337 7.80 -10.83 27.35
N LEU A 338 8.28 -10.11 28.38
CA LEU A 338 8.23 -8.65 28.46
C LEU A 338 9.13 -7.98 27.43
N ALA A 339 10.32 -8.55 27.20
CA ALA A 339 11.27 -8.06 26.20
C ALA A 339 10.81 -8.27 24.75
N GLY A 340 9.81 -9.13 24.52
CA GLY A 340 9.06 -9.25 23.26
C GLY A 340 7.84 -8.32 23.16
N GLY A 341 7.52 -7.56 24.21
CA GLY A 341 6.35 -6.67 24.28
C GLY A 341 5.07 -7.31 24.79
N GLY A 342 5.16 -8.49 25.42
CA GLY A 342 4.03 -9.11 26.15
C GLY A 342 3.40 -8.16 27.17
N ASP A 343 2.15 -8.40 27.57
CA ASP A 343 1.37 -7.54 28.48
C ASP A 343 1.25 -6.04 28.10
N GLY A 344 1.62 -5.67 26.87
CA GLY A 344 1.55 -4.30 26.34
C GLY A 344 2.81 -3.46 26.52
N TYR A 345 3.95 -4.07 26.85
CA TYR A 345 5.21 -3.37 27.14
C TYR A 345 6.00 -2.98 25.87
N SER A 346 5.44 -2.08 25.06
CA SER A 346 6.10 -1.54 23.85
C SER A 346 7.48 -0.94 24.13
N SER A 347 7.62 -0.17 25.21
CA SER A 347 8.87 0.51 25.56
C SER A 347 10.02 -0.46 25.90
N ILE A 348 9.69 -1.63 26.48
CA ILE A 348 10.67 -2.69 26.73
C ILE A 348 11.00 -3.43 25.43
N LYS A 349 10.02 -3.65 24.54
CA LYS A 349 10.27 -4.23 23.21
C LYS A 349 11.18 -3.36 22.33
N SER A 350 11.00 -2.04 22.39
CA SER A 350 11.78 -1.05 21.62
C SER A 350 13.11 -0.66 22.25
N SER A 351 13.42 -1.18 23.45
CA SER A 351 14.68 -0.92 24.15
C SER A 351 15.88 -1.64 23.51
N LEU A 352 17.09 -1.13 23.74
CA LEU A 352 18.31 -1.67 23.15
C LEU A 352 18.54 -3.13 23.59
N VAL A 353 18.86 -4.02 22.65
CA VAL A 353 19.37 -5.36 22.97
C VAL A 353 20.82 -5.21 23.43
N LEU A 354 21.11 -5.56 24.68
CA LEU A 354 22.49 -5.50 25.23
C LEU A 354 23.21 -6.85 25.19
N LEU A 355 22.47 -7.95 25.13
CA LEU A 355 22.97 -9.31 24.96
C LEU A 355 22.07 -10.04 23.96
N ASP A 356 22.68 -10.65 22.93
CA ASP A 356 21.96 -11.39 21.88
C ASP A 356 21.33 -12.69 22.39
N GLU A 357 21.94 -13.30 23.41
CA GLU A 357 21.53 -14.56 24.03
C GLU A 357 21.03 -14.33 25.46
N PRO A 358 20.03 -15.10 25.94
CA PRO A 358 19.60 -15.04 27.33
C PRO A 358 20.69 -15.48 28.32
N VAL A 359 20.63 -14.97 29.55
CA VAL A 359 21.63 -15.25 30.60
C VAL A 359 21.37 -16.59 31.29
N GLY A 360 20.10 -16.99 31.41
CA GLY A 360 19.65 -18.25 32.02
C GLY A 360 18.13 -18.26 32.23
N GLY A 361 17.58 -19.34 32.77
CA GLY A 361 16.14 -19.41 33.10
C GLY A 361 15.78 -18.58 34.33
N MET A 362 14.55 -18.05 34.39
CA MET A 362 14.05 -17.40 35.61
C MET A 362 13.98 -18.36 36.81
N VAL A 363 13.76 -19.65 36.58
CA VAL A 363 13.80 -20.69 37.61
C VAL A 363 15.23 -20.85 38.16
N ASP A 364 16.22 -21.01 37.27
CA ASP A 364 17.64 -21.12 37.65
C ASP A 364 18.10 -19.93 38.50
N ALA A 365 17.67 -18.71 38.13
CA ALA A 365 17.99 -17.49 38.88
C ALA A 365 17.58 -17.59 40.36
N VAL A 366 16.33 -18.00 40.63
CA VAL A 366 15.81 -18.12 42.00
C VAL A 366 16.41 -19.32 42.73
N GLU A 367 16.57 -20.47 42.07
CA GLU A 367 17.18 -21.66 42.67
C GLU A 367 18.61 -21.38 43.15
N TRP A 368 19.43 -20.79 42.29
CA TRP A 368 20.84 -20.55 42.60
C TRP A 368 21.01 -19.42 43.63
N PHE A 369 20.16 -18.38 43.58
CA PHE A 369 20.14 -17.32 44.59
C PHE A 369 19.77 -17.86 45.98
N LEU A 370 18.72 -18.69 46.09
CA LEU A 370 18.35 -19.32 47.35
C LEU A 370 19.44 -20.28 47.87
N ASN A 371 20.15 -20.99 46.97
CA ASN A 371 21.25 -21.85 47.35
C ASN A 371 22.47 -21.08 47.87
N GLU A 372 22.77 -19.90 47.31
CA GLU A 372 23.90 -19.06 47.75
C GLU A 372 23.60 -18.33 49.08
N TYR A 373 22.38 -17.79 49.25
CA TYR A 373 22.02 -16.93 50.39
C TYR A 373 21.21 -17.62 51.49
N SER A 374 20.99 -18.94 51.44
CA SER A 374 20.22 -19.66 52.47
C SER A 374 20.90 -19.63 53.85
N PRO A 375 20.17 -19.29 54.95
CA PRO A 375 18.74 -18.98 55.00
C PRO A 375 18.42 -17.53 54.62
N VAL A 376 17.49 -17.34 53.69
CA VAL A 376 17.03 -16.01 53.24
C VAL A 376 15.93 -15.53 54.17
N ASN A 377 16.15 -14.37 54.80
CA ASN A 377 15.27 -13.84 55.86
C ASN A 377 14.72 -12.44 55.59
N ASP A 378 15.24 -11.71 54.60
CA ASP A 378 15.05 -10.26 54.49
C ASP A 378 13.66 -9.85 53.96
N TYR A 379 13.03 -10.70 53.14
CA TYR A 379 11.73 -10.49 52.50
C TYR A 379 10.52 -10.65 53.44
N THR A 380 10.53 -9.96 54.58
CA THR A 380 9.49 -10.08 55.63
C THR A 380 8.24 -9.21 55.37
N ALA A 381 8.40 -8.10 54.66
CA ALA A 381 7.36 -7.13 54.35
C ALA A 381 7.75 -6.34 53.07
N PRO A 382 6.81 -5.61 52.42
CA PRO A 382 7.15 -4.67 51.38
C PRO A 382 8.19 -3.63 51.84
N GLU A 383 9.16 -3.33 51.01
CA GLU A 383 10.30 -2.45 51.29
C GLU A 383 10.01 -0.98 50.90
N GLY A 384 8.90 -0.71 50.23
CA GLY A 384 8.54 0.62 49.72
C GLY A 384 9.17 0.92 48.35
N ARG A 385 9.46 -0.13 47.57
CA ARG A 385 9.82 -0.03 46.15
C ARG A 385 8.63 0.48 45.32
N ILE A 386 7.39 0.09 45.65
CA ILE A 386 6.19 0.51 44.90
C ILE A 386 5.16 1.18 45.83
N ASN A 387 4.86 2.45 45.56
CA ASN A 387 4.04 3.29 46.44
C ASN A 387 2.76 3.76 45.73
N SER A 388 1.60 3.32 46.23
CA SER A 388 0.30 3.86 45.81
C SER A 388 -0.02 5.11 46.63
N CYS A 389 -0.22 6.22 45.94
CA CYS A 389 -0.39 7.56 46.49
C CYS A 389 -1.80 8.07 46.15
N ASP A 390 -2.82 7.45 46.71
CA ASP A 390 -4.20 7.92 46.63
C ASP A 390 -4.37 9.18 47.53
N PRO A 391 -4.75 10.35 46.99
CA PRO A 391 -5.02 11.55 47.80
C PRO A 391 -6.09 11.36 48.88
N ALA A 392 -6.97 10.36 48.77
CA ALA A 392 -7.99 10.04 49.76
C ALA A 392 -7.48 9.17 50.94
N ALA A 393 -6.33 8.50 50.79
CA ALA A 393 -5.70 7.68 51.81
C ALA A 393 -4.38 8.32 52.24
N ALA A 394 -4.37 8.98 53.40
CA ALA A 394 -3.20 9.68 53.92
C ALA A 394 -1.98 8.74 54.02
N SER A 395 -1.04 8.90 53.08
CA SER A 395 0.23 8.16 52.99
C SER A 395 1.36 9.07 53.47
N ASP A 396 1.95 8.74 54.61
CA ASP A 396 3.05 9.49 55.23
C ASP A 396 4.41 9.30 54.52
N SER A 397 4.43 8.76 53.30
CA SER A 397 5.68 8.50 52.57
C SER A 397 6.15 9.74 51.78
N ASN A 398 7.41 10.15 52.02
CA ASN A 398 8.05 11.29 51.33
C ASN A 398 8.18 11.12 49.80
N ILE A 399 7.90 9.93 49.25
CA ILE A 399 7.85 9.69 47.80
C ILE A 399 6.48 10.04 47.21
N CYS A 400 5.40 10.01 48.01
CA CYS A 400 4.05 10.41 47.59
C CYS A 400 3.82 11.93 47.55
N THR A 401 4.78 12.76 47.97
CA THR A 401 4.70 14.22 47.82
C THR A 401 4.91 14.59 46.34
N PRO A 402 3.93 15.16 45.64
CA PRO A 402 4.10 15.53 44.23
C PRO A 402 5.15 16.65 44.07
N PRO A 403 5.92 16.69 42.96
CA PRO A 403 6.73 17.84 42.65
C PRO A 403 5.86 19.11 42.50
N ALA A 404 6.38 20.27 42.91
CA ALA A 404 5.65 21.54 42.90
C ALA A 404 5.21 22.02 41.50
N THR A 405 5.72 21.39 40.44
CA THR A 405 5.22 21.51 39.07
C THR A 405 5.44 20.15 38.39
N PRO A 406 4.40 19.50 37.85
CA PRO A 406 4.58 18.30 37.05
C PRO A 406 5.23 18.66 35.72
N THR A 407 6.52 18.39 35.58
CA THR A 407 7.21 18.46 34.28
C THR A 407 7.14 17.09 33.64
N VAL A 408 6.44 16.95 32.52
CA VAL A 408 6.47 15.71 31.72
C VAL A 408 7.91 15.50 31.25
N PRO A 409 8.56 14.37 31.56
CA PRO A 409 9.94 14.13 31.12
C PRO A 409 9.97 13.90 29.60
N ARG A 410 10.93 14.52 28.93
CA ARG A 410 11.09 14.49 27.46
C ARG A 410 12.56 14.37 27.09
N CYS A 411 12.84 13.77 25.94
CA CYS A 411 14.19 13.51 25.44
C CYS A 411 14.31 13.85 23.96
N GLN A 412 15.54 14.15 23.53
CA GLN A 412 15.88 14.26 22.11
C GLN A 412 15.53 12.93 21.42
N ALA A 413 14.84 12.98 20.29
CA ALA A 413 14.50 11.81 19.49
C ALA A 413 15.21 11.87 18.13
N ASN A 414 15.96 10.82 17.78
CA ASN A 414 16.58 10.69 16.47
C ASN A 414 16.11 9.37 15.86
N PHE A 415 15.53 9.40 14.67
CA PHE A 415 14.98 8.20 14.03
C PHE A 415 14.99 8.32 12.52
N ARG A 416 14.97 7.16 11.84
CA ARG A 416 14.80 7.09 10.39
C ARG A 416 13.34 6.87 10.04
N LEU A 417 12.76 7.86 9.37
CA LEU A 417 11.50 7.72 8.67
C LEU A 417 11.74 6.90 7.39
N LEU A 418 10.98 5.81 7.27
CA LEU A 418 10.71 5.12 6.01
C LEU A 418 9.27 5.39 5.61
N HIS A 419 9.01 5.66 4.33
CA HIS A 419 7.64 5.82 3.84
C HIS A 419 7.45 5.36 2.40
N TYR A 420 6.23 4.97 2.08
CA TYR A 420 5.78 4.70 0.71
C TYR A 420 4.30 5.05 0.57
N SER A 421 3.84 5.19 -0.68
CA SER A 421 2.44 5.47 -1.03
C SER A 421 2.17 4.98 -2.46
N ASP A 422 0.91 5.02 -2.89
CA ASP A 422 0.50 4.84 -4.29
C ASP A 422 1.02 3.51 -4.89
N VAL A 423 1.02 2.45 -4.07
CA VAL A 423 1.55 1.14 -4.44
C VAL A 423 0.71 0.49 -5.54
N HIS A 424 -0.61 0.74 -5.57
CA HIS A 424 -1.50 0.32 -6.65
C HIS A 424 -1.35 -1.16 -7.02
N SER A 425 -1.33 -2.01 -5.99
CA SER A 425 -1.21 -3.47 -6.09
C SER A 425 0.01 -3.96 -6.88
N ARG A 426 1.11 -3.19 -6.86
CA ARG A 426 2.41 -3.56 -7.44
C ARG A 426 3.22 -4.36 -6.42
N VAL A 427 2.68 -5.54 -6.09
CA VAL A 427 3.21 -6.43 -5.05
C VAL A 427 4.42 -7.24 -5.53
N GLU A 428 4.46 -7.54 -6.82
CA GLU A 428 5.56 -8.18 -7.53
C GLU A 428 6.61 -7.15 -8.01
N GLY A 429 7.84 -7.60 -8.24
CA GLY A 429 8.85 -6.79 -8.92
C GLY A 429 8.46 -6.49 -10.37
N ALA A 430 8.78 -5.30 -10.87
CA ALA A 430 8.37 -4.80 -12.17
C ALA A 430 9.55 -4.30 -13.02
N THR A 431 9.36 -4.32 -14.34
CA THR A 431 10.28 -3.74 -15.36
C THR A 431 10.11 -2.22 -15.49
N SER A 432 10.98 -1.52 -16.23
CA SER A 432 10.82 -0.06 -16.50
C SER A 432 9.51 0.32 -17.19
N ALA A 433 8.81 -0.64 -17.81
CA ALA A 433 7.46 -0.46 -18.36
C ALA A 433 6.34 -0.89 -17.38
N LEU A 434 6.62 -1.02 -16.09
CA LEU A 434 5.70 -1.42 -15.01
C LEU A 434 5.04 -2.82 -15.17
N ALA A 435 5.45 -3.61 -16.15
CA ALA A 435 5.01 -5.01 -16.30
C ALA A 435 5.70 -5.92 -15.27
N PRO A 436 5.01 -6.95 -14.72
CA PRO A 436 5.58 -7.92 -13.81
C PRO A 436 6.85 -8.55 -14.37
N CYS A 437 7.86 -8.68 -13.54
CA CYS A 437 9.10 -9.32 -13.95
C CYS A 437 8.98 -10.84 -13.99
N THR A 438 9.48 -11.41 -15.07
CA THR A 438 9.79 -12.85 -15.16
C THR A 438 11.03 -13.18 -14.33
N ASP A 439 11.18 -14.44 -13.91
CA ASP A 439 12.41 -14.90 -13.22
C ASP A 439 13.68 -14.69 -14.06
N ALA A 440 13.57 -14.69 -15.40
CA ALA A 440 14.68 -14.37 -16.30
C ALA A 440 15.11 -12.89 -16.21
N GLN A 441 14.14 -11.97 -16.15
CA GLN A 441 14.42 -10.53 -15.97
C GLN A 441 14.92 -10.21 -14.56
N GLU A 442 14.40 -10.90 -13.54
CA GLU A 442 14.93 -10.85 -12.17
C GLU A 442 16.39 -11.32 -12.11
N ALA A 443 16.73 -12.44 -12.77
CA ALA A 443 18.10 -12.94 -12.86
C ALA A 443 19.04 -12.00 -13.66
N GLN A 444 18.51 -11.27 -14.64
CA GLN A 444 19.22 -10.20 -15.35
C GLN A 444 19.37 -8.91 -14.53
N GLY A 445 18.67 -8.79 -13.39
CA GLY A 445 18.71 -7.62 -12.52
C GLY A 445 17.94 -6.39 -13.00
N VAL A 446 17.15 -6.50 -14.08
CA VAL A 446 16.50 -5.36 -14.77
C VAL A 446 15.14 -4.95 -14.16
N CYS A 447 14.90 -5.37 -12.92
CA CYS A 447 13.63 -5.22 -12.20
C CYS A 447 13.75 -4.27 -11.02
N PHE A 448 12.63 -3.77 -10.53
CA PHE A 448 12.56 -2.98 -9.30
C PHE A 448 11.27 -3.21 -8.52
N GLY A 449 11.22 -2.69 -7.30
CA GLY A 449 10.05 -2.71 -6.44
C GLY A 449 9.58 -4.13 -6.12
N GLY A 450 8.29 -4.20 -5.78
CA GLY A 450 7.66 -5.36 -5.18
C GLY A 450 8.01 -5.48 -3.69
N PHE A 451 7.08 -6.06 -2.92
CA PHE A 451 7.23 -6.14 -1.46
C PHE A 451 8.47 -6.94 -1.04
N ALA A 452 8.91 -7.92 -1.84
CA ALA A 452 10.12 -8.67 -1.53
C ALA A 452 11.40 -7.79 -1.48
N ARG A 453 11.53 -6.77 -2.34
CA ARG A 453 12.65 -5.81 -2.24
C ARG A 453 12.44 -4.81 -1.11
N MET A 454 11.20 -4.33 -0.95
CA MET A 454 10.83 -3.38 0.09
C MET A 454 11.10 -3.95 1.48
N ALA A 455 10.70 -5.21 1.74
CA ALA A 455 10.96 -5.95 2.96
C ALA A 455 12.47 -6.12 3.23
N ALA A 456 13.26 -6.51 2.21
CA ALA A 456 14.71 -6.64 2.34
C ALA A 456 15.38 -5.31 2.71
N TYR A 457 14.96 -4.20 2.09
CA TYR A 457 15.46 -2.87 2.43
C TYR A 457 15.06 -2.47 3.86
N ILE A 458 13.78 -2.54 4.21
CA ILE A 458 13.27 -2.22 5.56
C ILE A 458 14.00 -3.03 6.64
N LYS A 459 14.21 -4.33 6.40
CA LYS A 459 14.96 -5.22 7.29
C LYS A 459 16.41 -4.76 7.42
N SER A 460 17.11 -4.49 6.32
CA SER A 460 18.49 -3.99 6.36
C SER A 460 18.63 -2.65 7.09
N VAL A 461 17.62 -1.77 7.00
CA VAL A 461 17.58 -0.52 7.77
C VAL A 461 17.38 -0.82 9.27
N ARG A 462 16.43 -1.67 9.64
CA ARG A 462 16.17 -2.07 11.05
C ARG A 462 17.31 -2.87 11.69
N GLU A 463 18.16 -3.52 10.89
CA GLU A 463 19.39 -4.20 11.37
C GLU A 463 20.54 -3.22 11.67
N ASN A 464 20.54 -2.02 11.05
CA ASN A 464 21.66 -1.05 11.14
C ASN A 464 21.27 0.29 11.77
N VAL A 465 19.99 0.56 11.95
CA VAL A 465 19.42 1.77 12.55
C VAL A 465 18.46 1.34 13.65
N GLN A 466 18.73 1.78 14.87
CA GLN A 466 18.00 1.38 16.07
C GLN A 466 16.53 1.85 16.06
N ASP A 467 16.32 3.11 15.67
CA ASP A 467 15.03 3.78 15.78
C ASP A 467 14.49 4.06 14.36
N VAL A 468 13.47 3.31 13.94
CA VAL A 468 12.89 3.34 12.57
C VAL A 468 11.37 3.43 12.65
N LEU A 469 10.78 4.37 11.90
CA LEU A 469 9.33 4.54 11.76
C LEU A 469 8.92 4.30 10.30
N LEU A 470 8.00 3.37 10.03
CA LEU A 470 7.53 3.03 8.69
C LEU A 470 6.06 3.45 8.48
N LEU A 471 5.83 4.40 7.58
CA LEU A 471 4.48 4.94 7.30
C LEU A 471 4.01 4.62 5.88
N ASP A 472 2.72 4.28 5.75
CA ASP A 472 2.04 4.00 4.48
C ASP A 472 1.03 5.11 4.15
N GLY A 473 1.32 5.85 3.08
CA GLY A 473 0.60 7.04 2.64
C GLY A 473 -0.65 6.79 1.80
N GLY A 474 -1.20 5.56 1.77
CA GLY A 474 -2.46 5.25 1.08
C GLY A 474 -2.29 4.80 -0.37
N ASP A 475 -3.39 4.33 -0.96
CA ASP A 475 -3.45 3.71 -2.29
C ASP A 475 -2.55 2.47 -2.41
N MET A 476 -2.71 1.57 -1.43
CA MET A 476 -2.26 0.18 -1.60
C MET A 476 -3.10 -0.51 -2.69
N SER A 477 -4.37 -0.14 -2.78
CA SER A 477 -5.38 -0.72 -3.66
C SER A 477 -5.33 -0.18 -5.09
N ILE A 478 -5.87 -1.00 -6.00
CA ILE A 478 -6.20 -0.75 -7.41
C ILE A 478 -5.01 -0.41 -8.29
N GLY A 479 -4.70 -1.31 -9.21
CA GLY A 479 -3.75 -1.01 -10.29
C GLY A 479 -3.16 -2.22 -10.98
N THR A 480 -3.39 -3.43 -10.48
CA THR A 480 -3.08 -4.67 -11.20
C THR A 480 -4.22 -5.68 -11.06
N ILE A 481 -4.12 -6.78 -11.81
CA ILE A 481 -5.04 -7.92 -11.75
C ILE A 481 -5.10 -8.59 -10.35
N TRP A 482 -4.16 -8.30 -9.45
CA TRP A 482 -4.13 -8.84 -8.10
C TRP A 482 -5.40 -8.52 -7.31
N ASP A 483 -5.86 -7.27 -7.31
CA ASP A 483 -7.08 -6.87 -6.57
C ASP A 483 -8.37 -7.35 -7.23
N ILE A 484 -8.33 -7.72 -8.51
CA ILE A 484 -9.46 -8.32 -9.21
C ILE A 484 -9.62 -9.79 -8.81
N VAL A 485 -8.51 -10.51 -8.74
CA VAL A 485 -8.47 -11.91 -8.28
C VAL A 485 -8.76 -11.98 -6.77
N TYR A 486 -8.25 -11.02 -6.00
CA TYR A 486 -8.37 -10.92 -4.56
C TYR A 486 -9.11 -9.62 -4.18
N ARG A 487 -10.41 -9.58 -4.47
CA ARG A 487 -11.29 -8.43 -4.17
C ARG A 487 -11.40 -8.14 -2.66
N ASP A 488 -11.19 -9.15 -1.82
CA ASP A 488 -11.05 -9.01 -0.35
C ASP A 488 -9.72 -8.39 0.10
N ARG A 489 -8.79 -8.16 -0.84
CA ARG A 489 -7.46 -7.57 -0.67
C ARG A 489 -6.58 -8.33 0.34
N ALA A 490 -6.85 -9.63 0.52
CA ALA A 490 -6.12 -10.47 1.48
C ALA A 490 -4.60 -10.52 1.24
N PRO A 491 -4.07 -10.59 -0.01
CA PRO A 491 -2.63 -10.50 -0.25
C PRO A 491 -2.07 -9.14 0.18
N SER A 492 -2.74 -8.05 -0.17
CA SER A 492 -2.32 -6.68 0.15
C SER A 492 -2.17 -6.47 1.66
N ALA A 493 -3.19 -6.87 2.42
CA ALA A 493 -3.14 -6.84 3.88
C ALA A 493 -2.04 -7.76 4.45
N ALA A 494 -1.84 -8.95 3.88
CA ALA A 494 -0.76 -9.86 4.29
C ALA A 494 0.64 -9.26 4.06
N PHE A 495 0.85 -8.57 2.93
CA PHE A 495 2.12 -7.92 2.61
C PHE A 495 2.43 -6.75 3.55
N GLN A 496 1.49 -5.83 3.78
CA GLN A 496 1.67 -4.71 4.73
C GLN A 496 1.92 -5.22 6.16
N ASN A 497 1.14 -6.22 6.60
CA ASN A 497 1.34 -6.88 7.89
C ASN A 497 2.73 -7.53 8.02
N SER A 498 3.31 -8.03 6.91
CA SER A 498 4.62 -8.71 6.92
C SER A 498 5.82 -7.76 7.06
N ILE A 499 5.70 -6.52 6.58
CA ILE A 499 6.78 -5.52 6.64
C ILE A 499 6.74 -4.63 7.90
N GLY A 500 5.69 -4.76 8.71
CA GLY A 500 5.54 -4.06 9.99
C GLY A 500 5.44 -2.55 9.83
N VAL A 501 4.37 -2.10 9.16
CA VAL A 501 4.00 -0.67 9.06
C VAL A 501 3.48 -0.18 10.41
N ASP A 502 3.88 1.03 10.81
CA ASP A 502 3.53 1.62 12.11
C ASP A 502 2.22 2.43 12.07
N ALA A 503 1.88 3.03 10.92
CA ALA A 503 0.55 3.58 10.64
C ALA A 503 0.26 3.65 9.13
N PHE A 504 -1.01 3.52 8.78
CA PHE A 504 -1.54 3.59 7.41
C PHE A 504 -2.63 4.67 7.33
N THR A 505 -2.61 5.51 6.29
CA THR A 505 -3.77 6.36 5.96
C THR A 505 -4.49 5.82 4.73
N ILE A 506 -5.79 6.09 4.62
CA ILE A 506 -6.65 5.57 3.55
C ILE A 506 -6.52 6.49 2.32
N GLY A 507 -6.23 5.93 1.15
CA GLY A 507 -6.31 6.62 -0.14
C GLY A 507 -7.68 6.52 -0.80
N ASP A 508 -7.90 7.21 -1.92
CA ASP A 508 -9.22 7.18 -2.57
C ASP A 508 -9.52 5.85 -3.25
N HIS A 509 -8.50 5.14 -3.74
CA HIS A 509 -8.67 3.84 -4.39
C HIS A 509 -8.91 2.68 -3.41
N GLU A 510 -8.72 2.87 -2.10
CA GLU A 510 -9.19 1.93 -1.06
C GLU A 510 -10.73 1.77 -1.08
N PHE A 511 -11.48 2.79 -1.51
CA PHE A 511 -12.94 2.77 -1.56
C PHE A 511 -13.53 2.15 -2.84
N ASP A 512 -12.72 1.78 -3.83
CA ASP A 512 -13.20 1.50 -5.21
C ASP A 512 -14.19 0.34 -5.33
N PHE A 513 -14.04 -0.70 -4.51
CA PHE A 513 -14.97 -1.83 -4.51
C PHE A 513 -16.20 -1.63 -3.58
N GLY A 514 -16.28 -0.51 -2.87
CA GLY A 514 -17.34 -0.20 -1.88
C GLY A 514 -16.81 -0.15 -0.44
N ALA A 515 -17.58 0.48 0.44
CA ALA A 515 -17.27 0.60 1.86
C ALA A 515 -17.37 -0.75 2.61
N GLU A 516 -18.21 -1.68 2.13
CA GLU A 516 -18.29 -3.06 2.60
C GLU A 516 -16.97 -3.82 2.37
N ASP A 517 -16.42 -3.75 1.16
CA ASP A 517 -15.15 -4.40 0.81
C ASP A 517 -13.95 -3.69 1.49
N LEU A 518 -14.06 -2.38 1.76
CA LEU A 518 -13.11 -1.66 2.59
C LEU A 518 -13.10 -2.19 4.04
N VAL A 519 -14.27 -2.43 4.66
CA VAL A 519 -14.33 -3.04 6.01
C VAL A 519 -13.65 -4.42 6.03
N SER A 520 -13.85 -5.23 4.99
CA SER A 520 -13.19 -6.55 4.87
C SER A 520 -11.66 -6.43 4.86
N TYR A 521 -11.12 -5.51 4.06
CA TYR A 521 -9.68 -5.24 3.99
C TYR A 521 -9.11 -4.68 5.30
N LEU A 522 -9.73 -3.62 5.85
CA LEU A 522 -9.25 -2.98 7.08
C LEU A 522 -9.28 -3.91 8.30
N THR A 523 -10.21 -4.85 8.36
CA THR A 523 -10.29 -5.86 9.45
C THR A 523 -9.13 -6.87 9.42
N GLN A 524 -8.45 -7.03 8.28
CA GLN A 524 -7.29 -7.92 8.13
C GLN A 524 -5.96 -7.24 8.50
N LEU A 525 -5.93 -5.90 8.60
CA LEU A 525 -4.74 -5.14 8.96
C LEU A 525 -4.48 -5.21 10.47
N LYS A 526 -3.22 -5.39 10.84
CA LYS A 526 -2.70 -5.28 12.22
C LYS A 526 -2.07 -3.91 12.48
N ILE A 527 -2.39 -2.94 11.62
CA ILE A 527 -1.76 -1.63 11.50
C ILE A 527 -2.80 -0.59 11.92
N PRO A 528 -2.45 0.44 12.73
CA PRO A 528 -3.34 1.57 13.00
C PRO A 528 -3.72 2.31 11.72
N ILE A 529 -5.03 2.41 11.46
CA ILE A 529 -5.58 3.11 10.29
C ILE A 529 -6.03 4.51 10.71
N VAL A 530 -5.50 5.54 10.06
CA VAL A 530 -5.76 6.94 10.42
C VAL A 530 -6.38 7.78 9.29
N SER A 531 -7.45 8.51 9.62
CA SER A 531 -7.96 9.64 8.85
C SER A 531 -8.86 10.53 9.72
N SER A 532 -8.56 11.83 9.77
CA SER A 532 -9.26 12.83 10.59
C SER A 532 -10.46 13.48 9.92
N ASN A 533 -10.63 13.30 8.61
CA ASN A 533 -11.62 14.01 7.80
C ASN A 533 -12.63 13.08 7.09
N ILE A 534 -12.69 11.79 7.48
CA ILE A 534 -13.75 10.85 7.07
C ILE A 534 -14.85 10.84 8.12
N ILE A 535 -16.09 11.04 7.69
CA ILE A 535 -17.29 11.00 8.53
C ILE A 535 -18.04 9.69 8.24
N THR A 536 -18.04 8.79 9.22
CA THR A 536 -18.56 7.42 9.08
C THR A 536 -20.03 7.28 9.50
N ASP A 537 -20.75 8.36 9.83
CA ASP A 537 -22.14 8.32 10.31
C ASP A 537 -23.11 7.60 9.35
N ARG A 538 -22.89 7.74 8.04
CA ARG A 538 -23.68 7.03 7.01
C ARG A 538 -23.27 5.57 6.81
N PHE A 539 -22.10 5.18 7.30
CA PHE A 539 -21.58 3.82 7.22
C PHE A 539 -20.85 3.41 8.53
N PRO A 540 -21.58 3.21 9.65
CA PRO A 540 -20.97 3.09 10.99
C PRO A 540 -20.04 1.88 11.20
N ALA A 541 -20.02 0.93 10.26
CA ALA A 541 -19.11 -0.22 10.30
C ALA A 541 -17.63 0.17 10.15
N LEU A 542 -17.32 1.36 9.58
CA LEU A 542 -15.96 1.90 9.50
C LEU A 542 -15.52 2.64 10.78
N THR A 543 -16.45 3.11 11.61
CA THR A 543 -16.16 3.89 12.84
C THR A 543 -15.18 3.23 13.81
N PRO A 544 -15.22 1.90 14.10
CA PRO A 544 -14.24 1.29 15.01
C PRO A 544 -12.87 1.03 14.36
N LEU A 545 -12.77 1.12 13.02
CA LEU A 545 -11.58 0.78 12.25
C LEU A 545 -10.72 2.02 11.93
N ILE A 546 -11.34 3.17 11.67
CA ILE A 546 -10.67 4.42 11.30
C ILE A 546 -10.61 5.35 12.51
N LYS A 547 -9.44 5.89 12.83
CA LYS A 547 -9.26 6.90 13.90
C LYS A 547 -8.74 8.22 13.32
N PRO A 548 -9.01 9.38 13.94
CA PRO A 548 -8.43 10.65 13.48
C PRO A 548 -6.91 10.67 13.58
N TYR A 549 -6.36 9.99 14.59
CA TYR A 549 -4.93 9.87 14.82
C TYR A 549 -4.58 8.52 15.49
N THR A 550 -3.30 8.18 15.51
CA THR A 550 -2.70 7.18 16.42
C THR A 550 -1.50 7.79 17.15
N VAL A 551 -1.07 7.19 18.26
CA VAL A 551 0.16 7.57 18.96
C VAL A 551 1.14 6.41 18.91
N VAL A 552 2.35 6.68 18.43
CA VAL A 552 3.45 5.72 18.35
C VAL A 552 4.58 6.12 19.30
N GLU A 553 5.31 5.13 19.78
CA GLU A 553 6.55 5.30 20.54
C GLU A 553 7.73 5.27 19.58
N ILE A 554 8.54 6.32 19.57
CA ILE A 554 9.68 6.48 18.66
C ILE A 554 10.91 5.86 19.32
N GLY A 555 11.15 4.60 18.96
CA GLY A 555 12.40 3.91 19.21
C GLY A 555 12.76 3.72 20.69
N SER A 556 14.05 3.63 20.95
CA SER A 556 14.64 3.36 22.26
C SER A 556 14.57 4.53 23.25
N THR A 557 14.32 5.74 22.75
CA THR A 557 14.26 6.97 23.55
C THR A 557 12.99 7.08 24.42
N GLY A 558 11.94 6.30 24.12
CA GLY A 558 10.63 6.44 24.76
C GLY A 558 9.87 7.72 24.38
N ALA A 559 10.38 8.51 23.43
CA ALA A 559 9.66 9.65 22.86
C ALA A 559 8.38 9.17 22.16
N ARG A 560 7.39 10.06 22.01
CA ARG A 560 6.09 9.70 21.41
C ARG A 560 5.63 10.74 20.41
N ALA A 561 5.10 10.28 19.29
CA ALA A 561 4.50 11.12 18.27
C ALA A 561 3.05 10.75 18.02
N ALA A 562 2.21 11.75 17.75
CA ALA A 562 0.90 11.55 17.16
C ALA A 562 1.00 11.57 15.64
N ILE A 563 0.45 10.55 14.99
CA ILE A 563 0.30 10.47 13.54
C ILE A 563 -1.17 10.74 13.21
N ILE A 564 -1.43 11.84 12.52
CA ILE A 564 -2.78 12.32 12.16
C ILE A 564 -3.01 12.06 10.68
N GLY A 565 -4.04 11.29 10.37
CA GLY A 565 -4.38 10.94 8.99
C GLY A 565 -5.23 12.01 8.30
N TYR A 566 -5.18 12.10 6.98
CA TYR A 566 -6.23 12.75 6.18
C TYR A 566 -6.20 12.32 4.71
N ILE A 567 -7.36 12.36 4.06
CA ILE A 567 -7.59 11.98 2.66
C ILE A 567 -8.15 13.16 1.87
N THR A 568 -7.97 13.17 0.54
CA THR A 568 -8.66 14.15 -0.31
C THR A 568 -10.19 14.07 -0.15
N PRO A 569 -10.90 15.20 0.06
CA PRO A 569 -12.36 15.22 0.01
C PRO A 569 -12.94 14.89 -1.38
N SER A 570 -12.09 14.82 -2.42
CA SER A 570 -12.52 14.36 -3.75
C SER A 570 -12.94 12.90 -3.79
N THR A 571 -12.58 12.06 -2.80
CA THR A 571 -12.94 10.63 -2.73
C THR A 571 -14.44 10.40 -2.87
N ALA A 572 -15.28 11.27 -2.30
CA ALA A 572 -16.74 11.26 -2.49
C ALA A 572 -17.17 11.30 -3.97
N ASN A 573 -16.30 11.83 -4.83
CA ASN A 573 -16.48 12.05 -6.26
C ASN A 573 -15.49 11.29 -7.17
N THR A 574 -14.58 10.48 -6.60
CA THR A 574 -13.56 9.72 -7.34
C THR A 574 -13.53 8.22 -7.03
N SER A 575 -14.39 7.74 -6.13
CA SER A 575 -14.52 6.31 -5.82
C SER A 575 -15.97 5.91 -5.51
N LEU A 576 -16.32 4.63 -5.71
CA LEU A 576 -17.68 4.11 -5.45
C LEU A 576 -18.01 4.14 -3.95
N GLY A 577 -17.15 3.58 -3.11
CA GLY A 577 -17.33 3.57 -1.66
C GLY A 577 -17.27 4.96 -1.02
N GLY A 578 -16.60 5.91 -1.68
CA GLY A 578 -16.61 7.32 -1.28
C GLY A 578 -18.01 7.93 -1.23
N LYS A 579 -18.99 7.40 -1.97
CA LYS A 579 -20.40 7.83 -1.88
C LYS A 579 -21.17 7.25 -0.71
N GLN A 580 -20.63 6.29 0.02
CA GLN A 580 -21.31 5.69 1.17
C GLN A 580 -20.99 6.44 2.47
N VAL A 581 -19.84 7.12 2.54
CA VAL A 581 -19.39 7.98 3.65
C VAL A 581 -19.42 9.47 3.28
N ASP A 582 -19.27 10.35 4.28
CA ASP A 582 -19.06 11.78 4.06
C ASP A 582 -17.60 12.16 4.35
N PHE A 583 -17.15 13.28 3.80
CA PHE A 583 -15.78 13.80 4.01
C PHE A 583 -15.86 15.29 4.38
N GLU A 584 -15.09 15.71 5.38
CA GLU A 584 -14.98 17.13 5.71
C GLU A 584 -14.32 17.87 4.53
N PRO A 585 -14.96 18.90 3.96
CA PRO A 585 -14.48 19.56 2.74
C PRO A 585 -13.21 20.40 2.97
N LEU A 586 -12.90 20.72 4.23
CA LEU A 586 -11.74 21.49 4.64
C LEU A 586 -10.83 20.62 5.53
N VAL A 587 -9.73 20.13 4.96
CA VAL A 587 -8.74 19.28 5.65
C VAL A 587 -8.10 19.99 6.86
N VAL A 588 -7.75 21.27 6.73
CA VAL A 588 -7.02 22.03 7.78
C VAL A 588 -7.77 22.07 9.13
N PRO A 589 -9.08 22.40 9.19
CA PRO A 589 -9.89 22.23 10.40
C PRO A 589 -9.88 20.83 11.00
N SER A 590 -10.01 19.77 10.19
CA SER A 590 -10.01 18.38 10.68
C SER A 590 -8.68 17.99 11.33
N VAL A 591 -7.56 18.34 10.71
CA VAL A 591 -6.21 18.12 11.27
C VAL A 591 -6.05 18.88 12.59
N LYS A 592 -6.51 20.14 12.67
CA LYS A 592 -6.49 20.90 13.93
C LYS A 592 -7.34 20.26 15.02
N ALA A 593 -8.55 19.80 14.68
CA ALA A 593 -9.42 19.12 15.64
C ALA A 593 -8.79 17.83 16.17
N ALA A 594 -8.12 17.05 15.31
CA ALA A 594 -7.37 15.86 15.72
C ALA A 594 -6.19 16.21 16.65
N ILE A 595 -5.47 17.31 16.40
CA ILE A 595 -4.39 17.79 17.27
C ILE A 595 -4.92 18.23 18.64
N GLU A 596 -6.04 18.97 18.69
CA GLU A 596 -6.69 19.33 19.96
C GLU A 596 -7.19 18.09 20.70
N GLN A 597 -7.65 17.06 19.99
CA GLN A 597 -8.02 15.78 20.60
C GLN A 597 -6.79 15.05 21.18
N VAL A 598 -5.64 15.03 20.49
CA VAL A 598 -4.37 14.51 21.04
C VAL A 598 -3.97 15.27 22.30
N LYS A 599 -4.03 16.61 22.27
CA LYS A 599 -3.72 17.46 23.44
C LYS A 599 -4.69 17.19 24.60
N ALA A 600 -5.96 16.90 24.34
CA ALA A 600 -6.94 16.55 25.37
C ALA A 600 -6.70 15.13 25.95
N ASP A 601 -6.39 14.15 25.10
CA ASP A 601 -6.23 12.74 25.50
C ASP A 601 -4.87 12.47 26.19
N TYR A 602 -3.82 13.22 25.85
CA TYR A 602 -2.45 12.99 26.32
C TYR A 602 -1.78 14.18 27.04
N GLY A 603 -2.30 15.41 26.90
CA GLY A 603 -1.65 16.61 27.43
C GLY A 603 -0.24 16.82 26.88
N ASP A 604 0.66 17.33 27.72
CA ASP A 604 2.06 17.61 27.38
C ASP A 604 2.94 16.36 27.10
N GLN A 605 2.35 15.17 27.07
CA GLN A 605 3.02 13.91 26.77
C GLN A 605 3.31 13.68 25.29
N ILE A 606 2.65 14.42 24.40
CA ILE A 606 2.89 14.39 22.95
C ILE A 606 3.28 15.79 22.50
N ASN A 607 4.46 15.90 21.92
CA ASN A 607 5.03 17.15 21.41
C ASN A 607 5.59 17.01 19.98
N ILE A 608 5.53 15.82 19.39
CA ILE A 608 5.86 15.56 17.99
C ILE A 608 4.57 15.22 17.25
N PHE A 609 4.25 15.95 16.19
CA PHE A 609 3.03 15.74 15.39
C PHE A 609 3.36 15.50 13.93
N ILE A 610 2.95 14.34 13.44
CA ILE A 610 3.19 13.83 12.09
C ILE A 610 1.88 13.84 11.34
N ALA A 611 1.87 14.40 10.13
CA ALA A 611 0.73 14.31 9.22
C ALA A 611 0.97 13.17 8.21
N LEU A 612 0.02 12.25 8.08
CA LEU A 612 0.03 11.17 7.10
C LEU A 612 -1.15 11.39 6.13
N SER A 613 -0.85 11.61 4.87
CA SER A 613 -1.77 12.20 3.90
C SER A 613 -1.96 11.34 2.66
N HIS A 614 -3.22 11.19 2.26
CA HIS A 614 -3.60 10.87 0.89
C HIS A 614 -4.48 11.98 0.28
N ALA A 615 -4.04 13.23 0.41
CA ALA A 615 -4.70 14.41 -0.17
C ALA A 615 -3.86 15.12 -1.24
N GLY A 616 -2.59 14.78 -1.38
CA GLY A 616 -1.68 15.32 -2.39
C GLY A 616 -1.16 16.72 -2.08
N LEU A 617 -0.08 17.08 -2.78
CA LEU A 617 0.82 18.18 -2.42
C LEU A 617 0.12 19.55 -2.22
N TRP A 618 -1.01 19.80 -2.90
CA TRP A 618 -1.78 21.03 -2.70
C TRP A 618 -2.39 21.10 -1.29
N TYR A 619 -3.09 20.05 -0.85
CA TYR A 619 -3.66 19.98 0.51
C TYR A 619 -2.54 19.90 1.55
N ASP A 620 -1.50 19.12 1.29
CA ASP A 620 -0.33 19.00 2.17
C ASP A 620 0.31 20.38 2.42
N THR A 621 0.48 21.19 1.37
CA THR A 621 0.99 22.56 1.47
C THR A 621 0.06 23.46 2.31
N GLN A 622 -1.27 23.30 2.19
CA GLN A 622 -2.21 24.07 3.02
C GLN A 622 -2.15 23.68 4.50
N VAL A 623 -1.97 22.39 4.80
CA VAL A 623 -1.77 21.90 6.18
C VAL A 623 -0.45 22.45 6.75
N ALA A 624 0.66 22.31 6.03
CA ALA A 624 1.96 22.86 6.44
C ALA A 624 1.93 24.39 6.66
N GLN A 625 1.23 25.13 5.80
CA GLN A 625 1.09 26.59 5.96
C GLN A 625 0.28 26.99 7.20
N GLN A 626 -0.76 26.25 7.55
CA GLN A 626 -1.80 26.70 8.48
C GLN A 626 -1.85 25.95 9.82
N VAL A 627 -1.15 24.82 9.96
CA VAL A 627 -1.10 23.98 11.16
C VAL A 627 0.36 23.90 11.66
N PRO A 628 0.86 24.93 12.36
CA PRO A 628 2.26 25.00 12.80
C PRO A 628 2.64 23.94 13.83
N GLU A 629 1.67 23.26 14.45
CA GLU A 629 1.94 22.13 15.34
C GLU A 629 2.47 20.90 14.60
N ILE A 630 2.15 20.72 13.31
CA ILE A 630 2.73 19.65 12.49
C ILE A 630 4.23 19.91 12.30
N ASP A 631 5.03 18.86 12.40
CA ASP A 631 6.49 18.92 12.22
C ASP A 631 6.93 18.46 10.84
N PHE A 632 6.28 17.44 10.28
CA PHE A 632 6.45 17.02 8.88
C PHE A 632 5.21 16.31 8.33
N ILE A 633 5.14 16.21 7.00
CA ILE A 633 4.04 15.57 6.27
C ILE A 633 4.58 14.46 5.36
N VAL A 634 4.00 13.26 5.45
CA VAL A 634 4.14 12.17 4.48
C VAL A 634 2.89 12.15 3.61
N GLY A 635 3.04 12.23 2.28
CA GLY A 635 1.91 12.34 1.35
C GLY A 635 1.93 11.32 0.19
N GLY A 636 0.76 11.15 -0.46
CA GLY A 636 0.57 10.37 -1.69
C GLY A 636 -0.31 11.08 -2.75
N LEU A 637 -1.18 10.33 -3.43
CA LEU A 637 -2.23 10.73 -4.40
C LEU A 637 -1.72 11.27 -5.75
N ASN A 638 -0.62 12.01 -5.76
CA ASN A 638 -0.18 12.75 -6.94
C ASN A 638 0.94 12.07 -7.72
N HIS A 639 1.48 10.96 -7.19
CA HIS A 639 2.56 10.16 -7.77
C HIS A 639 3.83 10.97 -8.06
N LEU A 640 4.12 11.99 -7.26
CA LEU A 640 5.20 12.93 -7.54
C LEU A 640 6.54 12.31 -7.15
N PHE A 641 7.52 12.43 -8.05
CA PHE A 641 8.90 12.02 -7.75
C PHE A 641 9.68 13.18 -7.17
N PHE A 642 9.96 13.12 -5.88
CA PHE A 642 10.78 14.11 -5.18
C PHE A 642 12.26 13.66 -5.23
N TRP A 643 13.22 14.58 -5.42
CA TRP A 643 14.65 14.26 -5.40
C TRP A 643 15.51 15.39 -4.84
N GLU A 644 16.66 15.08 -4.23
CA GLU A 644 17.55 16.00 -3.49
C GLU A 644 17.66 17.44 -4.10
N ASP A 645 17.97 17.56 -5.39
CA ASP A 645 18.16 18.85 -6.08
C ASP A 645 16.92 19.43 -6.80
N GLY A 646 15.82 18.68 -6.93
CA GLY A 646 14.65 19.06 -7.77
C GLY A 646 14.92 19.23 -9.29
N ILE A 647 16.18 19.15 -9.74
CA ILE A 647 16.61 19.38 -11.13
C ILE A 647 17.23 18.11 -11.76
N GLN A 648 17.73 17.17 -10.96
CA GLN A 648 18.39 15.96 -11.45
C GLN A 648 17.42 14.88 -11.98
N LYS A 649 17.99 13.91 -12.71
CA LYS A 649 17.36 12.60 -12.95
C LYS A 649 17.74 11.67 -11.80
N GLY A 650 16.75 11.01 -11.23
CA GLY A 650 16.95 10.06 -10.14
C GLY A 650 17.72 8.78 -10.53
N PRO A 651 17.85 7.83 -9.58
CA PRO A 651 18.54 6.56 -9.75
C PRO A 651 18.05 5.74 -10.95
N ARG A 652 18.92 4.88 -11.48
CA ARG A 652 18.73 4.21 -12.77
C ARG A 652 18.83 2.69 -12.66
N LEU A 653 18.14 1.99 -13.57
CA LEU A 653 18.22 0.54 -13.69
C LEU A 653 19.44 0.09 -14.48
N VAL A 654 19.78 0.83 -15.55
CA VAL A 654 20.99 0.64 -16.33
C VAL A 654 21.38 2.01 -16.89
N ALA A 655 22.68 2.33 -16.91
CA ALA A 655 23.17 3.62 -17.43
C ALA A 655 22.71 3.93 -18.87
N SER A 656 22.44 2.90 -19.68
CA SER A 656 21.99 3.00 -21.06
C SER A 656 20.47 2.99 -21.26
N ASP A 657 19.64 2.72 -20.24
CA ASP A 657 18.17 2.76 -20.39
C ASP A 657 17.68 4.22 -20.34
N PRO A 658 17.18 4.80 -21.45
CA PRO A 658 16.69 6.18 -21.47
C PRO A 658 15.42 6.39 -20.62
N ASN A 659 14.70 5.31 -20.30
CA ASN A 659 13.49 5.31 -19.47
C ASN A 659 13.80 5.12 -17.97
N SER A 660 15.06 4.85 -17.61
CA SER A 660 15.51 4.83 -16.22
C SER A 660 16.25 6.13 -15.88
N GLY A 661 15.89 6.74 -14.75
CA GLY A 661 16.23 8.12 -14.42
C GLY A 661 15.06 9.07 -14.64
N GLN A 662 14.06 8.95 -13.78
CA GLN A 662 12.91 9.84 -13.66
C GLN A 662 13.40 11.27 -13.41
N LYS A 663 12.86 12.28 -14.11
CA LYS A 663 13.11 13.68 -13.72
C LYS A 663 12.34 13.96 -12.44
N ALA A 664 12.97 14.61 -11.46
CA ALA A 664 12.27 15.10 -10.28
C ALA A 664 11.17 16.10 -10.65
N ASP A 665 10.02 15.96 -10.00
CA ASP A 665 8.91 16.91 -10.02
C ASP A 665 9.11 18.03 -9.00
N GLN A 666 9.80 17.72 -7.88
CA GLN A 666 10.04 18.59 -6.72
C GLN A 666 11.36 18.22 -6.00
N PRO A 667 11.91 19.10 -5.13
CA PRO A 667 12.95 18.72 -4.17
C PRO A 667 12.45 17.67 -3.15
N TYR A 668 13.36 16.89 -2.57
CA TYR A 668 13.07 16.04 -1.41
C TYR A 668 13.80 16.57 -0.16
N PRO A 669 13.10 17.01 0.90
CA PRO A 669 11.66 17.30 0.95
C PRO A 669 11.27 18.60 0.21
N VAL A 670 9.97 18.78 -0.03
CA VAL A 670 9.41 20.12 -0.28
C VAL A 670 9.30 20.85 1.06
N VAL A 671 10.05 21.92 1.24
CA VAL A 671 10.06 22.69 2.49
C VAL A 671 9.10 23.87 2.41
N VAL A 672 8.07 23.89 3.25
CA VAL A 672 7.03 24.92 3.28
C VAL A 672 7.19 25.81 4.51
N ASP A 673 7.12 27.14 4.32
CA ASP A 673 7.08 28.11 5.41
C ASP A 673 5.69 28.19 6.05
N SER A 674 5.63 28.16 7.38
CA SER A 674 4.38 28.37 8.12
C SER A 674 3.92 29.83 7.98
N LEU A 675 2.61 30.01 7.74
CA LEU A 675 1.96 31.33 7.75
C LEU A 675 1.52 31.75 9.16
N VAL A 676 1.61 30.86 10.15
CA VAL A 676 1.17 31.09 11.53
C VAL A 676 2.35 31.37 12.46
N VAL A 677 3.47 30.65 12.30
CA VAL A 677 4.68 30.82 13.11
C VAL A 677 5.84 31.26 12.22
N PRO A 678 6.22 32.56 12.23
CA PRO A 678 7.28 33.09 11.39
C PRO A 678 8.59 32.32 11.56
N GLY A 679 9.12 31.80 10.46
CA GLY A 679 10.37 31.04 10.42
C GLY A 679 10.25 29.54 10.74
N LYS A 680 9.09 29.02 11.20
CA LYS A 680 8.89 27.55 11.24
C LYS A 680 8.75 27.03 9.81
N LYS A 681 9.53 26.00 9.50
CA LYS A 681 9.57 25.29 8.22
C LYS A 681 9.10 23.86 8.42
N ILE A 682 8.21 23.39 7.56
CA ILE A 682 7.61 22.05 7.63
C ILE A 682 7.94 21.32 6.32
N PRO A 683 8.76 20.25 6.36
CA PRO A 683 9.02 19.42 5.19
C PRO A 683 7.84 18.51 4.84
N ILE A 684 7.61 18.34 3.55
CA ILE A 684 6.66 17.41 2.93
C ILE A 684 7.44 16.41 2.09
N VAL A 685 7.14 15.12 2.24
CA VAL A 685 7.78 14.02 1.49
C VAL A 685 6.75 13.15 0.77
N GLN A 686 7.10 12.70 -0.44
CA GLN A 686 6.41 11.66 -1.20
C GLN A 686 7.44 10.70 -1.81
N ALA A 687 7.04 9.46 -2.09
CA ALA A 687 7.94 8.39 -2.57
C ALA A 687 7.57 7.84 -3.97
N TYR A 688 7.07 8.70 -4.85
CA TYR A 688 6.60 8.35 -6.20
C TYR A 688 5.39 7.42 -6.18
N PHE A 689 5.44 6.24 -6.83
CA PHE A 689 4.36 5.25 -6.86
C PHE A 689 4.88 3.85 -7.23
N ALA A 690 3.98 2.86 -7.24
CA ALA A 690 4.20 1.50 -7.75
C ALA A 690 5.32 0.71 -7.04
N SER A 691 5.45 0.89 -5.72
CA SER A 691 6.51 0.29 -4.87
C SER A 691 7.94 0.46 -5.39
N ARG A 692 8.18 1.40 -6.32
CA ARG A 692 9.45 1.57 -7.04
C ARG A 692 10.54 2.19 -6.18
N TYR A 693 10.13 3.12 -5.33
CA TYR A 693 10.98 3.76 -4.34
C TYR A 693 10.38 3.54 -2.94
N ILE A 694 11.22 3.64 -1.93
CA ILE A 694 10.82 3.87 -0.55
C ILE A 694 11.51 5.15 -0.07
N GLY A 695 10.75 6.12 0.43
CA GLY A 695 11.31 7.31 1.04
C GLY A 695 12.14 6.94 2.26
N SER A 696 13.34 7.52 2.39
CA SER A 696 14.22 7.30 3.54
C SER A 696 14.75 8.64 4.02
N MET A 697 14.51 9.00 5.28
CA MET A 697 14.91 10.29 5.84
C MET A 697 15.30 10.14 7.32
N ASP A 698 16.47 10.66 7.67
CA ASP A 698 16.85 10.87 9.07
C ASP A 698 16.17 12.12 9.60
N LEU A 699 15.59 12.01 10.80
CA LEU A 699 14.95 13.09 11.52
C LEU A 699 15.56 13.20 12.92
N SER A 700 15.82 14.44 13.35
CA SER A 700 16.26 14.76 14.71
C SER A 700 15.34 15.80 15.32
N PHE A 701 14.82 15.50 16.50
CA PHE A 701 13.96 16.34 17.31
C PHE A 701 14.64 16.67 18.63
N ASP A 702 14.60 17.93 19.06
CA ASP A 702 15.04 18.30 20.41
C ASP A 702 14.09 17.79 21.50
N ALA A 703 14.47 17.97 22.78
CA ALA A 703 13.65 17.52 23.91
C ALA A 703 12.33 18.30 24.06
N ASP A 704 12.18 19.47 23.43
CA ASP A 704 10.92 20.21 23.42
C ASP A 704 9.97 19.72 22.30
N GLY A 705 10.47 18.92 21.35
CA GLY A 705 9.71 18.32 20.25
C GLY A 705 9.86 19.08 18.94
N ASN A 706 10.80 20.02 18.83
CA ASN A 706 11.03 20.74 17.59
C ASN A 706 11.91 19.89 16.66
N LEU A 707 11.49 19.74 15.40
CA LEU A 707 12.32 19.15 14.34
C LEU A 707 13.53 20.07 14.05
N VAL A 708 14.73 19.66 14.47
CA VAL A 708 15.97 20.46 14.35
C VAL A 708 16.78 20.13 13.09
N SER A 709 16.68 18.91 12.56
CA SER A 709 17.28 18.55 11.27
C SER A 709 16.56 17.40 10.58
N TYR A 710 16.56 17.44 9.26
CA TYR A 710 16.06 16.39 8.38
C TYR A 710 16.98 16.23 7.16
N SER A 711 17.26 15.00 6.74
CA SER A 711 18.11 14.71 5.58
C SER A 711 17.79 13.33 5.00
N GLY A 712 17.79 13.19 3.67
CA GLY A 712 17.59 11.89 3.01
C GLY A 712 17.11 12.01 1.57
N GLU A 713 16.69 10.88 0.99
CA GLU A 713 16.23 10.75 -0.40
C GLU A 713 15.30 9.52 -0.55
N PRO A 714 14.49 9.43 -1.63
CA PRO A 714 13.83 8.18 -1.98
C PRO A 714 14.82 7.14 -2.51
N VAL A 715 14.79 5.93 -1.95
CA VAL A 715 15.70 4.85 -2.33
C VAL A 715 15.07 3.99 -3.40
N LEU A 716 15.71 3.89 -4.57
CA LEU A 716 15.28 3.00 -5.65
C LEU A 716 15.43 1.54 -5.20
N LEU A 717 14.34 0.79 -5.20
CA LEU A 717 14.35 -0.63 -4.87
C LEU A 717 14.73 -1.45 -6.11
N GLY A 718 15.96 -1.33 -6.61
CA GLY A 718 16.38 -1.89 -7.90
C GLY A 718 16.94 -3.33 -7.83
N GLY A 719 17.14 -3.96 -8.99
CA GLY A 719 17.83 -5.23 -9.14
C GLY A 719 19.35 -5.07 -9.29
N SER A 720 20.06 -6.19 -9.51
CA SER A 720 21.53 -6.27 -9.42
C SER A 720 22.33 -5.39 -10.40
N VAL A 721 21.72 -4.90 -11.49
CA VAL A 721 22.39 -3.98 -12.44
C VAL A 721 22.05 -2.50 -12.21
N SER A 722 21.14 -2.21 -11.28
CA SER A 722 20.72 -0.86 -10.93
C SER A 722 21.75 -0.10 -10.10
N SER A 723 21.60 1.23 -10.03
CA SER A 723 22.43 2.09 -9.18
C SER A 723 22.16 1.92 -7.68
N ASN A 724 21.10 1.21 -7.27
CA ASN A 724 20.90 0.77 -5.90
C ASN A 724 20.32 -0.67 -5.88
N PRO A 725 21.17 -1.70 -5.91
CA PRO A 725 20.75 -3.09 -5.97
C PRO A 725 20.23 -3.58 -4.62
N VAL A 726 18.94 -3.92 -4.56
CA VAL A 726 18.26 -4.47 -3.39
C VAL A 726 17.89 -5.93 -3.67
N ALA A 727 18.30 -6.83 -2.78
CA ALA A 727 17.94 -8.25 -2.85
C ALA A 727 16.43 -8.45 -2.61
N ARG A 728 15.90 -9.63 -2.96
CA ARG A 728 14.54 -10.02 -2.59
C ARG A 728 14.58 -10.78 -1.26
N ASP A 729 13.80 -10.35 -0.29
CA ASP A 729 13.58 -11.08 0.96
C ASP A 729 12.94 -12.45 0.65
N PRO A 730 13.50 -13.58 1.11
CA PRO A 730 12.98 -14.90 0.80
C PRO A 730 11.57 -15.15 1.34
N ASP A 731 11.24 -14.67 2.53
CA ASP A 731 9.99 -14.97 3.22
C ASP A 731 8.84 -14.18 2.59
N THR A 732 9.05 -12.88 2.33
CA THR A 732 8.10 -12.06 1.57
C THR A 732 7.96 -12.55 0.12
N LEU A 733 9.04 -13.02 -0.53
CA LEU A 733 8.94 -13.61 -1.87
C LEU A 733 8.12 -14.91 -1.88
N ASN A 734 8.25 -15.74 -0.86
CA ASN A 734 7.44 -16.96 -0.70
C ASN A 734 5.96 -16.61 -0.43
N LEU A 735 5.69 -15.55 0.35
CA LEU A 735 4.34 -15.03 0.56
C LEU A 735 3.72 -14.57 -0.77
N VAL A 736 4.44 -13.78 -1.59
CA VAL A 736 3.98 -13.38 -2.94
C VAL A 736 3.65 -14.62 -3.78
N LYS A 737 4.55 -15.61 -3.83
CA LYS A 737 4.34 -16.84 -4.60
C LYS A 737 3.12 -17.65 -4.17
N SER A 738 2.76 -17.65 -2.88
CA SER A 738 1.60 -18.39 -2.37
C SER A 738 0.25 -17.93 -2.92
N PHE A 739 0.15 -16.66 -3.34
CA PHE A 739 -1.04 -16.07 -3.97
C PHE A 739 -0.93 -15.93 -5.50
N GLN A 740 0.24 -16.23 -6.09
CA GLN A 740 0.54 -15.88 -7.48
C GLN A 740 -0.18 -16.78 -8.52
N GLY A 741 -0.60 -17.99 -8.13
CA GLY A 741 -1.19 -18.99 -9.04
C GLY A 741 -2.43 -18.49 -9.80
N PRO A 742 -3.54 -18.14 -9.12
CA PRO A 742 -4.75 -17.64 -9.77
C PRO A 742 -4.51 -16.33 -10.57
N VAL A 743 -3.56 -15.50 -10.12
CA VAL A 743 -3.12 -14.29 -10.83
C VAL A 743 -2.42 -14.63 -12.16
N ILE A 744 -1.56 -15.65 -12.20
CA ILE A 744 -0.88 -16.11 -13.42
C ILE A 744 -1.89 -16.72 -14.39
N ASP A 745 -2.77 -17.58 -13.91
CA ASP A 745 -3.77 -18.28 -14.74
C ASP A 745 -4.63 -17.27 -15.49
N LEU A 746 -5.26 -16.33 -14.77
CA LEU A 746 -6.09 -15.28 -15.37
C LEU A 746 -5.28 -14.31 -16.24
N SER A 747 -4.07 -13.94 -15.82
CA SER A 747 -3.17 -13.05 -16.58
C SER A 747 -2.82 -13.56 -17.99
N SER A 748 -2.65 -14.88 -18.11
CA SER A 748 -2.03 -15.52 -19.28
C SER A 748 -2.97 -15.69 -20.47
N GLN A 749 -4.28 -15.51 -20.25
CA GLN A 749 -5.31 -15.68 -21.28
C GLN A 749 -5.09 -14.69 -22.44
N ARG A 750 -4.79 -15.21 -23.63
CA ARG A 750 -4.70 -14.41 -24.86
C ARG A 750 -6.09 -13.95 -25.30
N ILE A 751 -6.19 -12.70 -25.73
CA ILE A 751 -7.45 -12.06 -26.13
C ILE A 751 -7.44 -11.73 -27.62
N ALA A 752 -6.43 -11.00 -28.08
CA ALA A 752 -6.35 -10.46 -29.44
C ALA A 752 -4.90 -10.20 -29.86
N ILE A 753 -4.70 -9.72 -31.08
CA ILE A 753 -3.44 -9.14 -31.57
C ILE A 753 -3.64 -7.63 -31.72
N ASN A 754 -2.78 -6.82 -31.11
CA ASN A 754 -2.74 -5.38 -31.37
C ASN A 754 -1.63 -5.10 -32.40
N PRO A 755 -1.95 -4.66 -33.64
CA PRO A 755 -0.97 -4.52 -34.70
C PRO A 755 -0.07 -3.29 -34.56
N THR A 756 -0.46 -2.30 -33.74
CA THR A 756 0.23 -1.01 -33.58
C THR A 756 0.15 -0.50 -32.15
N PHE A 757 1.17 0.21 -31.69
CA PHE A 757 1.17 0.85 -30.38
C PHE A 757 0.00 1.85 -30.25
N GLN A 758 -0.74 1.78 -29.15
CA GLN A 758 -1.88 2.66 -28.87
C GLN A 758 -1.63 3.42 -27.56
N PRO A 759 -1.54 4.76 -27.59
CA PRO A 759 -1.23 5.55 -26.40
C PRO A 759 -2.41 5.58 -25.42
N GLY A 760 -2.13 5.18 -24.18
CA GLY A 760 -3.00 5.23 -23.01
C GLY A 760 -2.44 6.12 -21.88
N ASP A 761 -1.26 6.70 -22.07
CA ASP A 761 -0.60 7.57 -21.11
C ASP A 761 -1.44 8.79 -20.67
N ARG A 762 -1.20 9.24 -19.43
CA ARG A 762 -1.91 10.36 -18.78
C ARG A 762 -1.89 11.65 -19.61
N LEU A 763 -0.78 11.96 -20.30
CA LEU A 763 -0.66 13.20 -21.07
C LEU A 763 -1.50 13.13 -22.35
N THR A 764 -1.66 11.95 -22.96
CA THR A 764 -2.49 11.78 -24.15
C THR A 764 -3.98 11.69 -23.81
N VAL A 765 -4.40 10.68 -23.05
CA VAL A 765 -5.85 10.37 -22.87
C VAL A 765 -6.61 11.44 -22.09
N ARG A 766 -5.91 12.29 -21.32
CA ARG A 766 -6.50 13.40 -20.56
C ARG A 766 -6.41 14.76 -21.26
N SER A 767 -5.88 14.84 -22.48
CA SER A 767 -5.74 16.11 -23.21
C SER A 767 -6.25 16.10 -24.66
N ARG A 768 -6.40 14.94 -25.30
CA ARG A 768 -6.78 14.79 -26.72
C ARG A 768 -7.37 13.40 -27.03
N GLU A 769 -7.79 13.19 -28.28
CA GLU A 769 -8.16 11.86 -28.81
C GLU A 769 -7.00 10.87 -28.72
N SER A 770 -7.31 9.62 -28.39
CA SER A 770 -6.39 8.49 -28.52
C SER A 770 -7.05 7.32 -29.26
N THR A 771 -6.26 6.53 -30.01
CA THR A 771 -6.77 5.32 -30.66
C THR A 771 -7.30 4.31 -29.63
N LEU A 772 -6.69 4.28 -28.43
CA LEU A 772 -7.08 3.39 -27.34
C LEU A 772 -8.43 3.81 -26.73
N GLY A 773 -8.64 5.12 -26.52
CA GLY A 773 -9.93 5.66 -26.11
C GLY A 773 -11.02 5.41 -27.15
N ASN A 774 -10.69 5.54 -28.43
CA ASN A 774 -11.59 5.19 -29.54
C ASN A 774 -11.99 3.70 -29.52
N LEU A 775 -11.03 2.80 -29.28
CA LEU A 775 -11.22 1.36 -29.20
C LEU A 775 -12.14 0.97 -28.02
N ILE A 776 -11.89 1.50 -26.82
CA ILE A 776 -12.70 1.19 -25.64
C ILE A 776 -14.14 1.73 -25.81
N ALA A 777 -14.30 2.95 -26.33
CA ALA A 777 -15.61 3.49 -26.62
C ALA A 777 -16.37 2.66 -27.68
N ASP A 778 -15.68 2.12 -28.69
CA ASP A 778 -16.29 1.20 -29.66
C ASP A 778 -16.63 -0.16 -29.05
N ALA A 779 -15.86 -0.66 -28.08
CA ALA A 779 -16.18 -1.89 -27.33
C ALA A 779 -17.50 -1.76 -26.55
N MET A 780 -17.71 -0.61 -25.89
CA MET A 780 -18.97 -0.30 -25.19
C MET A 780 -20.15 -0.25 -26.17
N MET A 781 -19.98 0.41 -27.32
CA MET A 781 -21.00 0.45 -28.38
C MET A 781 -21.33 -0.93 -28.95
N TRP A 782 -20.30 -1.77 -29.16
CA TRP A 782 -20.45 -3.14 -29.63
C TRP A 782 -21.21 -4.00 -28.61
N TYR A 783 -20.81 -3.95 -27.34
CA TYR A 783 -21.41 -4.77 -26.30
C TYR A 783 -22.92 -4.54 -26.15
N VAL A 784 -23.38 -3.27 -26.12
CA VAL A 784 -24.83 -2.99 -26.08
C VAL A 784 -25.55 -3.58 -27.30
N ARG A 785 -24.95 -3.51 -28.49
CA ARG A 785 -25.56 -3.97 -29.76
C ARG A 785 -25.65 -5.49 -29.89
N GLU A 786 -24.66 -6.22 -29.39
CA GLU A 786 -24.62 -7.68 -29.49
C GLU A 786 -25.30 -8.38 -28.29
N THR A 787 -25.29 -7.77 -27.10
CA THR A 787 -25.83 -8.39 -25.87
C THR A 787 -27.21 -7.90 -25.46
N THR A 788 -27.72 -6.80 -26.04
CA THR A 788 -29.03 -6.24 -25.72
C THR A 788 -29.86 -5.96 -26.97
N ASN A 789 -31.18 -5.86 -26.81
CA ASN A 789 -32.08 -5.37 -27.85
C ASN A 789 -32.25 -3.84 -27.83
N LEU A 790 -31.37 -3.10 -27.14
CA LEU A 790 -31.46 -1.66 -26.97
C LEU A 790 -30.62 -0.93 -28.03
N GLN A 791 -31.09 0.25 -28.43
CA GLN A 791 -30.31 1.12 -29.31
C GLN A 791 -29.23 1.85 -28.51
N VAL A 792 -28.06 2.03 -29.12
CA VAL A 792 -26.97 2.85 -28.59
C VAL A 792 -26.43 3.77 -29.68
N ASP A 793 -26.39 5.06 -29.35
CA ASP A 793 -26.05 6.15 -30.26
C ASP A 793 -24.64 6.66 -30.00
N ILE A 794 -24.25 6.72 -28.72
CA ILE A 794 -23.05 7.38 -28.24
C ILE A 794 -22.39 6.48 -27.19
N ALA A 795 -21.05 6.44 -27.16
CA ALA A 795 -20.31 6.00 -25.98
C ALA A 795 -19.39 7.12 -25.49
N LEU A 796 -19.25 7.24 -24.17
CA LEU A 796 -18.36 8.19 -23.50
C LEU A 796 -17.66 7.50 -22.32
N LEU A 797 -16.35 7.69 -22.21
CA LEU A 797 -15.57 7.33 -21.02
C LEU A 797 -14.56 8.42 -20.70
N ASN A 798 -14.19 8.55 -19.43
CA ASN A 798 -13.18 9.48 -18.95
C ASN A 798 -11.77 8.90 -19.18
N GLY A 799 -10.83 9.72 -19.64
CA GLY A 799 -9.43 9.34 -19.80
C GLY A 799 -8.75 8.94 -18.48
N GLY A 800 -9.35 9.26 -17.33
CA GLY A 800 -8.96 8.77 -16.01
C GLY A 800 -9.04 7.25 -15.86
N LEU A 801 -9.94 6.60 -16.61
CA LEU A 801 -10.14 5.14 -16.65
C LEU A 801 -8.95 4.41 -17.28
N ILE A 802 -8.25 5.05 -18.22
CA ILE A 802 -7.14 4.45 -18.98
C ILE A 802 -5.82 4.74 -18.25
N ARG A 803 -5.07 3.70 -17.89
CA ARG A 803 -3.90 3.80 -16.99
C ARG A 803 -2.55 3.41 -17.61
N SER A 804 -2.54 2.76 -18.77
CA SER A 804 -1.30 2.40 -19.47
C SER A 804 -1.51 2.28 -20.98
N ASP A 805 -0.42 2.35 -21.74
CA ASP A 805 -0.41 2.13 -23.19
C ASP A 805 -0.64 0.66 -23.56
N LEU A 806 -1.21 0.42 -24.74
CA LEU A 806 -1.33 -0.92 -25.32
C LEU A 806 -0.25 -1.14 -26.39
N LYS A 807 0.63 -2.12 -26.17
CA LYS A 807 1.79 -2.40 -27.03
C LYS A 807 1.37 -3.14 -28.31
N ALA A 808 2.20 -3.04 -29.35
CA ALA A 808 2.03 -3.78 -30.60
C ALA A 808 2.50 -5.25 -30.43
N ASP A 809 1.63 -6.10 -29.92
CA ASP A 809 1.89 -7.54 -29.69
C ASP A 809 0.55 -8.29 -29.51
N TYR A 810 0.58 -9.57 -29.15
CA TYR A 810 -0.54 -10.22 -28.49
C TYR A 810 -0.97 -9.45 -27.25
N VAL A 811 -2.27 -9.23 -27.14
CA VAL A 811 -2.93 -8.68 -25.96
C VAL A 811 -3.41 -9.85 -25.10
N THR A 812 -2.97 -9.91 -23.85
CA THR A 812 -3.55 -10.82 -22.86
C THR A 812 -4.53 -10.09 -21.95
N LEU A 813 -5.28 -10.87 -21.17
CA LEU A 813 -6.20 -10.34 -20.18
C LEU A 813 -5.48 -9.48 -19.13
N ARG A 814 -4.21 -9.80 -18.81
CA ARG A 814 -3.33 -8.95 -17.98
C ARG A 814 -3.18 -7.55 -18.57
N ASP A 815 -2.90 -7.43 -19.87
CA ASP A 815 -2.66 -6.13 -20.50
C ASP A 815 -3.92 -5.24 -20.43
N ILE A 816 -5.10 -5.86 -20.57
CA ILE A 816 -6.39 -5.17 -20.44
C ILE A 816 -6.62 -4.72 -18.99
N PHE A 817 -6.45 -5.59 -18.00
CA PHE A 817 -6.59 -5.21 -16.57
C PHE A 817 -5.55 -4.16 -16.13
N TYR A 818 -4.34 -4.18 -16.69
CA TYR A 818 -3.30 -3.18 -16.40
C TYR A 818 -3.65 -1.79 -16.94
N MET A 819 -4.40 -1.75 -18.04
CA MET A 819 -4.88 -0.54 -18.69
C MET A 819 -6.20 -0.04 -18.10
N LEU A 820 -7.06 -0.93 -17.60
CA LEU A 820 -8.40 -0.67 -17.05
C LEU A 820 -8.58 -1.39 -15.69
N PRO A 821 -7.97 -0.90 -14.60
CA PRO A 821 -7.90 -1.64 -13.33
C PRO A 821 -9.10 -1.47 -12.38
N PHE A 822 -10.06 -0.60 -12.70
CA PHE A 822 -11.07 -0.12 -11.75
C PHE A 822 -12.31 -1.01 -11.59
N ALA A 823 -12.48 -2.02 -12.45
CA ALA A 823 -13.69 -2.86 -12.51
C ALA A 823 -15.03 -2.11 -12.68
N ASN A 824 -15.00 -0.83 -13.07
CA ASN A 824 -16.18 -0.01 -13.40
C ASN A 824 -17.03 -0.75 -14.43
N THR A 825 -18.34 -0.85 -14.19
CA THR A 825 -19.29 -1.51 -15.09
C THR A 825 -19.88 -0.54 -16.11
N MET A 826 -20.46 -1.06 -17.18
CA MET A 826 -21.11 -0.22 -18.20
C MET A 826 -22.60 0.03 -17.88
N THR A 827 -23.01 1.29 -17.93
CA THR A 827 -24.40 1.79 -17.81
C THR A 827 -24.85 2.44 -19.12
N LEU A 828 -26.09 2.18 -19.53
CA LEU A 828 -26.76 2.83 -20.66
C LEU A 828 -27.79 3.84 -20.13
N LEU A 829 -27.65 5.10 -20.54
CA LEU A 829 -28.52 6.21 -20.14
C LEU A 829 -29.28 6.77 -21.33
N SER A 830 -30.53 7.19 -21.13
CA SER A 830 -31.22 8.08 -22.08
C SER A 830 -30.96 9.53 -21.67
N ILE A 831 -30.37 10.29 -22.57
CA ILE A 831 -29.96 11.69 -22.37
C ILE A 831 -30.50 12.61 -23.46
N THR A 832 -30.61 13.89 -23.14
CA THR A 832 -30.82 14.95 -24.13
C THR A 832 -29.50 15.41 -24.75
N GLY A 833 -29.54 15.99 -25.95
CA GLY A 833 -28.38 16.67 -26.55
C GLY A 833 -27.80 17.78 -25.66
N ALA A 834 -28.64 18.48 -24.90
CA ALA A 834 -28.20 19.46 -23.91
C ALA A 834 -27.42 18.84 -22.74
N GLN A 835 -27.87 17.69 -22.21
CA GLN A 835 -27.10 16.94 -21.19
C GLN A 835 -25.76 16.43 -21.74
N LEU A 836 -25.70 15.99 -23.00
CA LEU A 836 -24.45 15.61 -23.67
C LEU A 836 -23.47 16.79 -23.76
N VAL A 837 -23.93 17.96 -24.21
CA VAL A 837 -23.08 19.16 -24.30
C VAL A 837 -22.59 19.57 -22.91
N GLY A 838 -23.45 19.54 -21.88
CA GLY A 838 -23.04 19.81 -20.50
C GLY A 838 -22.00 18.81 -19.95
N ALA A 839 -22.11 17.53 -20.32
CA ALA A 839 -21.14 16.50 -19.96
C ALA A 839 -19.78 16.76 -20.62
N LEU A 840 -19.77 17.14 -21.91
CA LEU A 840 -18.56 17.49 -22.64
C LEU A 840 -17.92 18.81 -22.15
N GLU A 841 -18.71 19.80 -21.74
CA GLU A 841 -18.21 21.01 -21.06
C GLU A 841 -17.49 20.67 -19.75
N ASN A 842 -18.05 19.77 -18.92
CA ASN A 842 -17.31 19.26 -17.75
C ASN A 842 -16.02 18.57 -18.19
N ALA A 843 -16.07 17.70 -19.20
CA ALA A 843 -14.91 16.95 -19.69
C ALA A 843 -13.71 17.85 -20.04
N VAL A 844 -13.95 18.96 -20.74
CA VAL A 844 -12.89 19.91 -21.15
C VAL A 844 -12.63 21.02 -20.12
N SER A 845 -13.38 21.10 -19.02
CA SER A 845 -13.17 22.12 -17.97
C SER A 845 -11.87 21.94 -17.20
N GLY A 846 -11.41 20.70 -17.02
CA GLY A 846 -10.26 20.35 -16.18
C GLY A 846 -8.89 20.64 -16.79
N ASN A 847 -8.81 20.96 -18.08
CA ASN A 847 -7.55 21.15 -18.79
C ASN A 847 -7.01 22.58 -18.55
N LEU A 848 -6.48 22.81 -17.34
CA LEU A 848 -6.02 24.12 -16.86
C LEU A 848 -4.49 24.20 -16.80
N THR A 849 -3.95 25.27 -17.37
CA THR A 849 -2.57 25.72 -17.15
C THR A 849 -2.56 26.80 -16.07
N THR A 850 -2.01 26.50 -14.90
CA THR A 850 -1.77 27.49 -13.83
C THR A 850 -0.29 27.48 -13.46
N ASN A 851 0.36 28.65 -13.54
CA ASN A 851 1.70 28.92 -13.02
C ASN A 851 2.72 27.77 -13.18
N ASN A 852 3.05 27.43 -14.42
CA ASN A 852 4.01 26.39 -14.84
C ASN A 852 3.63 24.91 -14.55
N ALA A 853 2.40 24.61 -14.11
CA ALA A 853 1.87 23.25 -14.06
C ALA A 853 0.58 23.11 -14.89
N THR A 854 0.47 22.01 -15.65
CA THR A 854 -0.77 21.62 -16.34
C THR A 854 -1.48 20.55 -15.52
N LEU A 855 -2.58 20.91 -14.88
CA LEU A 855 -3.35 19.97 -14.06
C LEU A 855 -4.26 19.10 -14.95
N LEU A 856 -3.74 17.99 -15.46
CA LEU A 856 -4.52 17.04 -16.25
C LEU A 856 -5.39 16.13 -15.35
N GLN A 857 -6.65 16.56 -15.14
CA GLN A 857 -7.71 15.81 -14.45
C GLN A 857 -8.20 14.61 -15.30
N GLY A 858 -8.73 13.57 -14.65
CA GLY A 858 -9.19 12.34 -15.31
C GLY A 858 -10.34 12.52 -16.30
N LYS A 859 -11.19 13.52 -16.07
CA LYS A 859 -12.50 13.68 -16.69
C LYS A 859 -12.59 13.92 -18.21
N MET A 860 -11.49 14.06 -18.95
CA MET A 860 -11.54 14.27 -20.41
C MET A 860 -12.26 13.12 -21.12
N ALA A 861 -13.21 13.42 -22.01
CA ALA A 861 -14.09 12.42 -22.63
C ALA A 861 -13.49 11.82 -23.90
N GLN A 862 -13.13 10.53 -23.86
CA GLN A 862 -12.95 9.68 -25.04
C GLN A 862 -14.33 9.16 -25.49
N VAL A 863 -14.57 9.05 -26.80
CA VAL A 863 -15.95 8.90 -27.33
C VAL A 863 -16.07 7.95 -28.52
N SER A 864 -17.27 7.44 -28.75
CA SER A 864 -17.71 6.83 -30.01
C SER A 864 -19.12 7.31 -30.38
N GLY A 865 -19.50 7.20 -31.65
CA GLY A 865 -20.77 7.68 -32.20
C GLY A 865 -20.83 9.18 -32.48
N ILE A 866 -19.99 9.99 -31.81
CA ILE A 866 -19.92 11.44 -31.96
C ILE A 866 -18.51 11.95 -32.32
N SER A 867 -18.45 13.21 -32.74
CA SER A 867 -17.24 14.02 -32.82
C SER A 867 -17.50 15.42 -32.26
N TYR A 868 -16.60 15.94 -31.44
CA TYR A 868 -16.69 17.27 -30.85
C TYR A 868 -15.44 18.13 -31.08
N THR A 869 -15.64 19.44 -31.18
CA THR A 869 -14.59 20.46 -31.31
C THR A 869 -14.65 21.41 -30.13
N TYR A 870 -13.50 21.76 -29.55
CA TYR A 870 -13.42 22.63 -28.38
C TYR A 870 -12.25 23.62 -28.41
N ASP A 871 -12.46 24.74 -27.71
CA ASP A 871 -11.43 25.74 -27.42
C ASP A 871 -11.12 25.73 -25.92
N ALA A 872 -9.88 25.35 -25.57
CA ALA A 872 -9.42 25.32 -24.19
C ALA A 872 -9.19 26.73 -23.60
N SER A 873 -9.05 27.76 -24.44
CA SER A 873 -8.83 29.16 -24.01
C SER A 873 -10.14 29.86 -23.61
N ALA A 874 -11.29 29.35 -24.05
CA ALA A 874 -12.59 29.86 -23.68
C ALA A 874 -12.91 29.62 -22.18
N PRO A 875 -13.79 30.44 -21.57
CA PRO A 875 -14.26 30.24 -20.21
C PRO A 875 -14.85 28.84 -19.99
N VAL A 876 -14.67 28.29 -18.79
CA VAL A 876 -15.27 27.00 -18.39
C VAL A 876 -16.79 27.08 -18.53
N GLY A 877 -17.41 26.08 -19.19
CA GLY A 877 -18.85 26.10 -19.51
C GLY A 877 -19.18 26.79 -20.83
N SER A 878 -18.18 27.17 -21.63
CA SER A 878 -18.34 27.69 -23.00
C SER A 878 -17.18 27.28 -23.90
N ARG A 879 -16.61 26.09 -23.67
CA ARG A 879 -15.45 25.56 -24.40
C ARG A 879 -15.84 24.70 -25.60
N ILE A 880 -17.03 24.08 -25.60
CA ILE A 880 -17.51 23.24 -26.69
C ILE A 880 -18.06 24.11 -27.82
N LEU A 881 -17.43 24.04 -28.99
CA LEU A 881 -17.80 24.83 -30.17
C LEU A 881 -18.80 24.12 -31.09
N SER A 882 -18.71 22.79 -31.17
CA SER A 882 -19.63 21.96 -31.94
C SER A 882 -19.59 20.51 -31.50
N VAL A 883 -20.75 19.85 -31.44
CA VAL A 883 -20.88 18.40 -31.29
C VAL A 883 -21.69 17.87 -32.47
N THR A 884 -21.21 16.79 -33.08
CA THR A 884 -21.84 16.12 -34.21
C THR A 884 -21.97 14.62 -33.95
N ILE A 885 -23.02 14.01 -34.47
CA ILE A 885 -23.32 12.59 -34.36
C ILE A 885 -23.26 11.90 -35.73
N GLY A 886 -22.84 10.63 -35.75
CA GLY A 886 -22.66 9.82 -36.94
C GLY A 886 -21.19 9.46 -37.24
N LYS A 887 -20.99 8.48 -38.13
CA LYS A 887 -19.66 8.01 -38.57
C LYS A 887 -19.41 8.32 -40.06
N ASN A 888 -18.14 8.31 -40.46
CA ASN A 888 -17.64 8.31 -41.85
C ASN A 888 -18.37 9.26 -42.83
N GLY A 889 -18.12 10.56 -42.71
CA GLY A 889 -18.58 11.58 -43.68
C GLY A 889 -20.07 11.95 -43.59
N SER A 890 -20.90 11.15 -42.92
CA SER A 890 -22.32 11.43 -42.69
C SER A 890 -22.55 11.90 -41.24
N ARG A 891 -21.95 13.03 -40.86
CA ARG A 891 -22.10 13.66 -39.53
C ARG A 891 -23.17 14.76 -39.57
N SER A 892 -24.09 14.77 -38.61
CA SER A 892 -25.07 15.86 -38.38
C SER A 892 -24.83 16.52 -37.03
N PRO A 893 -25.23 17.79 -36.82
CA PRO A 893 -25.21 18.41 -35.49
C PRO A 893 -26.01 17.62 -34.45
N ILE A 894 -25.62 17.70 -33.18
CA ILE A 894 -26.47 17.28 -32.06
C ILE A 894 -27.62 18.30 -31.91
N GLU A 895 -28.85 17.79 -31.85
CA GLU A 895 -30.04 18.60 -31.54
C GLU A 895 -30.18 18.71 -30.02
N PRO A 896 -30.24 19.92 -29.42
CA PRO A 896 -30.26 20.08 -27.97
C PRO A 896 -31.39 19.30 -27.26
N CYS A 897 -32.56 19.22 -27.89
CA CYS A 897 -33.72 18.50 -27.36
C CYS A 897 -33.90 17.10 -27.96
N GLY A 898 -32.96 16.63 -28.78
CA GLY A 898 -32.92 15.25 -29.26
C GLY A 898 -32.63 14.31 -28.10
N ALA A 899 -33.29 13.15 -28.09
CA ALA A 899 -32.99 12.06 -27.16
C ALA A 899 -31.97 11.11 -27.79
N TYR A 900 -30.99 10.69 -26.99
CA TYR A 900 -29.88 9.83 -27.40
C TYR A 900 -29.58 8.81 -26.31
N ASN A 901 -29.22 7.60 -26.70
CA ASN A 901 -28.81 6.56 -25.77
C ASN A 901 -27.28 6.53 -25.64
N LEU A 902 -26.79 6.92 -24.47
CA LEU A 902 -25.38 7.02 -24.09
C LEU A 902 -24.94 5.80 -23.30
N ALA A 903 -24.03 4.99 -23.85
CA ALA A 903 -23.24 4.04 -23.08
C ALA A 903 -22.10 4.77 -22.35
N THR A 904 -21.98 4.55 -21.05
CA THR A 904 -20.97 5.16 -20.20
C THR A 904 -20.58 4.19 -19.08
N THR A 905 -19.61 4.55 -18.25
CA THR A 905 -19.33 3.81 -17.00
C THR A 905 -20.35 4.15 -15.92
N ASP A 906 -20.65 3.23 -15.02
CA ASP A 906 -21.36 3.46 -13.75
C ASP A 906 -20.81 4.65 -12.96
N PHE A 907 -19.48 4.79 -12.90
CA PHE A 907 -18.76 5.93 -12.35
C PHE A 907 -19.30 7.28 -12.88
N ILE A 908 -19.22 7.48 -14.19
CA ILE A 908 -19.74 8.68 -14.88
C ILE A 908 -21.27 8.81 -14.79
N ALA A 909 -22.00 7.69 -14.93
CA ALA A 909 -23.46 7.70 -14.86
C ALA A 909 -23.96 8.22 -13.51
N ALA A 910 -23.28 7.81 -12.44
CA ALA A 910 -23.53 8.27 -11.09
C ALA A 910 -22.86 9.64 -10.79
N GLY A 911 -22.50 10.41 -11.82
CA GLY A 911 -22.08 11.81 -11.72
C GLY A 911 -20.63 12.07 -11.30
N LEU A 912 -19.78 11.04 -11.24
CA LEU A 912 -18.38 11.18 -10.82
C LEU A 912 -17.51 11.91 -11.86
N ASP A 913 -16.29 12.29 -11.48
CA ASP A 913 -15.43 13.21 -12.26
C ASP A 913 -16.11 14.57 -12.62
N GLY A 914 -17.18 14.93 -11.90
CA GLY A 914 -17.98 16.15 -12.14
C GLY A 914 -19.08 16.01 -13.19
N TYR A 915 -19.39 14.80 -13.68
CA TYR A 915 -20.44 14.54 -14.67
C TYR A 915 -21.87 14.63 -14.11
N THR A 916 -22.10 15.48 -13.10
CA THR A 916 -23.35 15.59 -12.33
C THR A 916 -24.60 15.89 -13.16
N VAL A 917 -24.44 16.47 -14.35
CA VAL A 917 -25.52 16.66 -15.35
C VAL A 917 -26.23 15.34 -15.71
N LEU A 918 -25.51 14.20 -15.65
CA LEU A 918 -26.03 12.87 -15.97
C LEU A 918 -26.84 12.22 -14.83
N LEU A 919 -26.79 12.75 -13.59
CA LEU A 919 -27.62 12.27 -12.46
C LEU A 919 -29.14 12.39 -12.72
N SER A 920 -29.51 13.22 -13.69
CA SER A 920 -30.89 13.45 -14.13
C SER A 920 -31.28 12.63 -15.37
N ALA A 921 -30.37 11.81 -15.90
CA ALA A 921 -30.63 10.93 -17.03
C ALA A 921 -31.45 9.70 -16.60
N LEU A 922 -32.22 9.14 -17.51
CA LEU A 922 -32.97 7.90 -17.26
C LEU A 922 -32.04 6.69 -17.49
N PRO A 923 -31.71 5.87 -16.48
CA PRO A 923 -31.02 4.60 -16.72
C PRO A 923 -31.93 3.66 -17.51
N LEU A 924 -31.40 3.14 -18.62
CA LEU A 924 -32.08 2.18 -19.49
C LEU A 924 -31.62 0.74 -19.23
N PHE A 925 -30.34 0.57 -18.88
CA PHE A 925 -29.70 -0.72 -18.63
C PHE A 925 -28.42 -0.53 -17.84
N GLU A 926 -28.16 -1.44 -16.91
CA GLU A 926 -26.86 -1.60 -16.23
C GLU A 926 -26.37 -3.00 -16.54
N SER A 927 -25.13 -3.11 -17.01
CA SER A 927 -24.58 -4.40 -17.46
C SER A 927 -24.22 -5.33 -16.32
N GLY A 928 -23.76 -4.78 -15.18
CA GLY A 928 -23.03 -5.54 -14.16
C GLY A 928 -21.71 -6.16 -14.66
N VAL A 929 -21.27 -5.81 -15.88
CA VAL A 929 -20.05 -6.34 -16.50
C VAL A 929 -19.01 -5.23 -16.58
N PRO A 930 -17.79 -5.44 -16.05
CA PRO A 930 -16.72 -4.45 -16.12
C PRO A 930 -16.27 -4.10 -17.54
N ILE A 931 -15.84 -2.85 -17.76
CA ILE A 931 -15.40 -2.34 -19.07
C ILE A 931 -14.22 -3.15 -19.64
N GLU A 932 -13.32 -3.62 -18.79
CA GLU A 932 -12.20 -4.47 -19.18
C GLU A 932 -12.64 -5.86 -19.65
N MET A 933 -13.70 -6.42 -19.05
CA MET A 933 -14.31 -7.66 -19.55
C MET A 933 -15.05 -7.42 -20.87
N ILE A 934 -15.72 -6.27 -21.03
CA ILE A 934 -16.32 -5.86 -22.30
C ILE A 934 -15.26 -5.73 -23.40
N LEU A 935 -14.10 -5.12 -23.10
CA LEU A 935 -13.00 -5.02 -24.06
C LEU A 935 -12.33 -6.39 -24.33
N SER A 936 -12.24 -7.27 -23.33
CA SER A 936 -11.81 -8.66 -23.52
C SER A 936 -12.68 -9.37 -24.55
N GLU A 937 -14.01 -9.37 -24.38
CA GLU A 937 -14.89 -10.03 -25.33
C GLU A 937 -14.89 -9.36 -26.71
N TYR A 938 -14.79 -8.02 -26.77
CA TYR A 938 -14.65 -7.31 -28.04
C TYR A 938 -13.33 -7.64 -28.76
N GLY A 939 -12.24 -7.78 -28.00
CA GLY A 939 -10.94 -8.20 -28.54
C GLY A 939 -10.98 -9.62 -29.09
N LYS A 940 -11.58 -10.57 -28.37
CA LYS A 940 -11.81 -11.95 -28.86
C LYS A 940 -12.67 -11.98 -30.12
N TYR A 941 -13.69 -11.12 -30.19
CA TYR A 941 -14.57 -10.99 -31.36
C TYR A 941 -13.86 -10.43 -32.59
N LEU A 942 -12.93 -9.49 -32.40
CA LEU A 942 -12.18 -8.86 -33.48
C LEU A 942 -10.97 -9.67 -33.97
N GLU A 943 -10.35 -10.45 -33.08
CA GLU A 943 -9.04 -11.13 -33.21
C GLU A 943 -7.84 -10.17 -33.41
N ILE A 944 -8.01 -9.10 -34.20
CA ILE A 944 -7.01 -8.04 -34.44
C ILE A 944 -7.63 -6.68 -34.08
N LEU A 945 -7.02 -5.95 -33.16
CA LEU A 945 -7.55 -4.68 -32.67
C LEU A 945 -7.32 -3.53 -33.67
N PRO A 946 -8.34 -2.68 -33.97
CA PRO A 946 -8.16 -1.49 -34.77
C PRO A 946 -7.38 -0.41 -34.02
N SER A 947 -6.72 0.46 -34.78
CA SER A 947 -5.99 1.63 -34.28
C SER A 947 -6.17 2.81 -35.24
N CYS A 948 -7.40 3.31 -35.34
CA CYS A 948 -7.76 4.44 -36.20
C CYS A 948 -7.90 5.74 -35.37
N MET A 949 -7.17 6.79 -35.75
CA MET A 949 -7.49 8.18 -35.37
C MET A 949 -8.53 8.71 -36.35
N GLU A 950 -9.66 9.21 -35.85
CA GLU A 950 -10.85 9.50 -36.67
C GLU A 950 -11.34 10.96 -36.58
N GLY A 951 -10.64 11.81 -35.82
CA GLY A 951 -11.08 13.17 -35.55
C GLY A 951 -12.40 13.18 -34.79
N ARG A 952 -12.50 12.33 -33.77
CA ARG A 952 -13.56 12.33 -32.77
C ARG A 952 -13.39 13.49 -31.79
N ILE A 953 -12.16 13.92 -31.51
CA ILE A 953 -11.90 15.07 -30.62
C ILE A 953 -10.95 16.06 -31.31
N ILE A 954 -11.40 17.30 -31.48
CA ILE A 954 -10.66 18.35 -32.19
C ILE A 954 -10.42 19.53 -31.24
N ARG A 955 -9.15 19.85 -30.96
CA ARG A 955 -8.75 21.02 -30.19
C ARG A 955 -8.31 22.15 -31.13
N CYS A 956 -8.85 23.35 -30.94
CA CYS A 956 -8.58 24.46 -31.87
C CYS A 956 -7.12 24.93 -31.93
N ALA A 957 -6.37 24.81 -30.83
CA ALA A 957 -4.95 25.13 -30.81
C ALA A 957 -4.13 24.20 -31.74
N ASP A 958 -4.57 22.96 -31.94
CA ASP A 958 -3.82 21.93 -32.66
C ASP A 958 -4.19 21.92 -34.16
N THR A 959 -5.37 22.45 -34.53
CA THR A 959 -5.86 22.51 -35.92
C THR A 959 -6.61 23.83 -36.25
N PRO A 960 -5.92 24.99 -36.30
CA PRO A 960 -6.58 26.30 -36.45
C PRO A 960 -7.50 26.44 -37.67
N ASN A 961 -7.16 25.76 -38.77
CA ASN A 961 -7.90 25.83 -40.04
C ASN A 961 -9.22 25.03 -40.05
N ILE A 962 -9.51 24.24 -39.00
CA ILE A 962 -10.70 23.37 -38.90
C ILE A 962 -11.79 24.02 -38.02
N CYS A 963 -11.43 25.01 -37.19
CA CYS A 963 -12.36 25.53 -36.20
C CYS A 963 -13.43 26.48 -36.78
N PRO A 964 -14.73 26.16 -36.59
CA PRO A 964 -15.81 27.01 -37.07
C PRO A 964 -15.94 28.28 -36.22
N VAL A 965 -16.41 29.36 -36.86
CA VAL A 965 -16.85 30.56 -36.13
C VAL A 965 -18.08 30.19 -35.29
N VAL A 966 -18.01 30.52 -34.00
CA VAL A 966 -18.94 30.13 -32.92
C VAL A 966 -20.42 30.16 -33.34
N ARG A 967 -21.12 29.06 -33.11
CA ARG A 967 -22.59 29.03 -33.01
C ARG A 967 -22.98 28.70 -31.58
N ASN A 968 -23.73 29.58 -30.92
CA ASN A 968 -24.24 29.31 -29.56
C ASN A 968 -25.15 28.08 -29.56
N VAL A 969 -24.72 27.01 -28.88
CA VAL A 969 -25.54 25.81 -28.61
C VAL A 969 -26.07 25.87 -27.17
N THR A 970 -26.80 26.93 -26.85
CA THR A 970 -27.45 27.13 -25.54
C THR A 970 -28.96 27.26 -25.72
N ALA A 971 -29.63 26.12 -25.84
CA ALA A 971 -31.09 26.02 -25.82
C ALA A 971 -31.51 25.12 -24.64
N PHE A 972 -32.32 25.64 -23.72
CA PHE A 972 -32.90 24.85 -22.63
C PHE A 972 -34.06 24.02 -23.16
N CYS A 973 -34.03 22.72 -22.90
CA CYS A 973 -35.09 21.78 -23.25
C CYS A 973 -35.83 21.35 -21.98
N LEU A 974 -37.16 21.30 -22.05
CA LEU A 974 -37.98 20.72 -20.97
C LEU A 974 -37.81 19.19 -20.97
N PRO A 975 -37.77 18.53 -19.80
CA PRO A 975 -37.57 17.09 -19.72
C PRO A 975 -38.76 16.31 -20.33
N PRO A 976 -38.52 15.12 -20.90
CA PRO A 976 -39.59 14.28 -21.41
C PRO A 976 -40.50 13.77 -20.27
N PRO A 977 -41.80 13.58 -20.51
CA PRO A 977 -42.69 12.98 -19.50
C PRO A 977 -42.34 11.51 -19.27
N PRO A 978 -42.50 11.00 -18.03
CA PRO A 978 -42.15 9.61 -17.70
C PRO A 978 -43.06 8.60 -18.42
N PRO A 979 -42.52 7.44 -18.86
CA PRO A 979 -43.35 6.38 -19.40
C PRO A 979 -44.18 5.73 -18.28
N PHE A 980 -45.39 5.28 -18.64
CA PHE A 980 -46.41 4.66 -17.77
C PHE A 980 -47.14 5.60 -16.80
N SER A 981 -48.27 6.15 -17.29
CA SER A 981 -49.42 6.46 -16.43
C SER A 981 -50.52 5.41 -16.67
N PRO A 982 -51.17 4.86 -15.62
CA PRO A 982 -52.39 4.06 -15.80
C PRO A 982 -53.53 4.92 -16.38
N PRO A 983 -54.57 4.32 -16.99
CA PRO A 983 -55.72 5.08 -17.45
C PRO A 983 -56.45 5.75 -16.26
N PRO A 984 -57.01 6.96 -16.45
CA PRO A 984 -57.60 7.73 -15.36
C PRO A 984 -58.88 7.07 -14.80
N PRO A 985 -59.14 7.17 -13.48
CA PRO A 985 -60.40 6.74 -12.89
C PRO A 985 -61.56 7.65 -13.33
N SER A 986 -62.77 7.07 -13.34
CA SER A 986 -64.03 7.74 -13.70
C SER A 986 -64.30 9.01 -12.87
N PRO A 987 -64.97 10.04 -13.43
CA PRO A 987 -65.18 11.31 -12.74
C PRO A 987 -66.15 11.19 -11.55
N PRO A 988 -65.93 11.93 -10.45
CA PRO A 988 -66.84 12.00 -9.31
C PRO A 988 -68.08 12.89 -9.60
N PRO A 989 -69.18 12.74 -8.83
CA PRO A 989 -70.39 13.54 -8.98
C PRO A 989 -70.20 15.01 -8.54
N PRO A 990 -71.08 15.94 -8.98
CA PRO A 990 -70.90 17.38 -8.78
C PRO A 990 -71.13 17.85 -7.32
N PRO A 991 -70.51 18.98 -6.92
CA PRO A 991 -70.57 19.50 -5.54
C PRO A 991 -71.86 20.28 -5.21
N PRO A 992 -72.21 20.41 -3.92
CA PRO A 992 -73.34 21.23 -3.43
C PRO A 992 -73.05 22.76 -3.48
N PRO A 993 -74.09 23.61 -3.40
CA PRO A 993 -73.98 25.06 -3.61
C PRO A 993 -73.31 25.83 -2.44
N PRO A 994 -72.81 27.07 -2.70
CA PRO A 994 -71.97 27.82 -1.76
C PRO A 994 -72.74 28.56 -0.64
N PRO A 995 -72.10 28.82 0.52
CA PRO A 995 -72.67 29.57 1.64
C PRO A 995 -72.54 31.12 1.51
N PRO A 996 -73.20 31.91 2.39
CA PRO A 996 -73.38 33.37 2.24
C PRO A 996 -72.15 34.24 2.62
N PRO A 997 -72.18 35.56 2.34
CA PRO A 997 -71.02 36.47 2.43
C PRO A 997 -70.62 36.87 3.88
N PRO A 998 -69.40 37.44 4.08
CA PRO A 998 -68.76 37.52 5.40
C PRO A 998 -69.16 38.73 6.28
N PRO A 999 -69.03 38.62 7.62
CA PRO A 999 -69.19 39.71 8.59
C PRO A 999 -67.91 40.59 8.75
N PRO A 1000 -68.02 41.77 9.40
CA PRO A 1000 -66.93 42.78 9.48
C PRO A 1000 -65.82 42.46 10.49
N PRO A 1001 -64.65 43.14 10.41
CA PRO A 1001 -63.47 42.82 11.22
C PRO A 1001 -63.58 43.24 12.70
N ILE A 1002 -62.89 42.49 13.56
CA ILE A 1002 -62.86 42.63 15.03
C ILE A 1002 -61.38 42.73 15.51
N PRO A 1003 -61.07 43.38 16.67
CA PRO A 1003 -59.77 43.99 16.97
C PRO A 1003 -58.62 43.01 17.35
N PRO A 1004 -57.36 43.50 17.49
CA PRO A 1004 -56.19 42.63 17.70
C PRO A 1004 -56.15 41.96 19.09
N PRO A 1005 -55.43 40.83 19.22
CA PRO A 1005 -55.52 39.94 20.38
C PRO A 1005 -54.74 40.41 21.62
N SER A 1006 -55.28 40.05 22.79
CA SER A 1006 -54.64 40.17 24.10
C SER A 1006 -53.50 39.16 24.31
N PRO A 1007 -52.59 39.36 25.29
CA PRO A 1007 -51.44 38.48 25.52
C PRO A 1007 -51.85 37.05 25.96
N PRO A 1008 -51.06 36.01 25.61
CA PRO A 1008 -51.34 34.63 26.02
C PRO A 1008 -51.08 34.41 27.53
N PRO A 1009 -51.81 33.47 28.16
CA PRO A 1009 -51.62 33.08 29.57
C PRO A 1009 -50.34 32.24 29.77
N PRO A 1010 -49.84 32.11 31.02
CA PRO A 1010 -48.64 31.32 31.33
C PRO A 1010 -48.84 29.82 31.02
N SER A 1011 -47.76 29.19 30.55
CA SER A 1011 -47.72 27.78 30.17
C SER A 1011 -48.00 26.83 31.35
N PRO A 1012 -48.72 25.71 31.13
CA PRO A 1012 -48.88 24.68 32.16
C PRO A 1012 -47.54 23.98 32.47
N PRO A 1013 -47.37 23.42 33.69
CA PRO A 1013 -46.15 22.71 34.06
C PRO A 1013 -45.97 21.42 33.22
N PRO A 1014 -44.72 20.97 33.00
CA PRO A 1014 -44.44 19.81 32.16
C PRO A 1014 -45.00 18.52 32.75
N ALA A 1015 -45.46 17.63 31.87
CA ALA A 1015 -45.90 16.29 32.24
C ALA A 1015 -44.70 15.46 32.77
N PRO A 1016 -44.93 14.54 33.73
CA PRO A 1016 -43.87 13.65 34.21
C PRO A 1016 -43.40 12.72 33.08
N PRO A 1017 -42.11 12.31 33.08
CA PRO A 1017 -41.57 11.43 32.05
C PRO A 1017 -42.24 10.04 32.08
N PRO A 1018 -42.30 9.34 30.94
CA PRO A 1018 -42.79 7.96 30.90
C PRO A 1018 -41.89 7.04 31.75
N PRO A 1019 -42.44 5.96 32.32
CA PRO A 1019 -41.65 4.98 33.05
C PRO A 1019 -40.63 4.28 32.11
N PRO A 1020 -39.48 3.84 32.63
CA PRO A 1020 -38.48 3.13 31.83
C PRO A 1020 -39.07 1.83 31.25
N PRO A 1021 -38.57 1.36 30.09
CA PRO A 1021 -38.97 0.07 29.54
C PRO A 1021 -38.60 -1.07 30.51
N PRO A 1022 -39.38 -2.17 30.54
CA PRO A 1022 -39.05 -3.33 31.35
C PRO A 1022 -37.70 -3.93 30.92
N PRO A 1023 -36.94 -4.54 31.85
CA PRO A 1023 -35.70 -5.22 31.52
C PRO A 1023 -35.94 -6.35 30.51
N PRO A 1024 -34.97 -6.65 29.63
CA PRO A 1024 -35.07 -7.78 28.71
C PRO A 1024 -35.23 -9.10 29.50
N PRO A 1025 -35.93 -10.10 28.93
CA PRO A 1025 -36.03 -11.41 29.56
C PRO A 1025 -34.63 -12.03 29.72
N PRO A 1026 -34.41 -12.88 30.75
CA PRO A 1026 -33.14 -13.59 30.90
C PRO A 1026 -32.86 -14.45 29.66
N PRO A 1027 -31.58 -14.64 29.29
CA PRO A 1027 -31.23 -15.51 28.18
C PRO A 1027 -31.73 -16.94 28.45
N PRO A 1028 -32.10 -17.70 27.39
CA PRO A 1028 -32.43 -19.11 27.55
C PRO A 1028 -31.24 -19.88 28.16
N PRO A 1029 -31.49 -20.97 28.91
CA PRO A 1029 -30.41 -21.80 29.44
C PRO A 1029 -29.53 -22.31 28.29
N PRO A 1030 -28.22 -22.50 28.52
CA PRO A 1030 -27.30 -22.94 27.49
C PRO A 1030 -27.75 -24.29 26.91
N ILE A 1031 -27.80 -24.35 25.57
CA ILE A 1031 -28.01 -25.60 24.85
C ILE A 1031 -26.86 -26.55 25.23
N PRO A 1032 -27.13 -27.80 25.65
CA PRO A 1032 -26.08 -28.75 25.95
C PRO A 1032 -25.21 -28.97 24.70
N PRO A 1033 -23.89 -29.18 24.86
CA PRO A 1033 -23.01 -29.39 23.71
C PRO A 1033 -23.50 -30.58 22.86
N PRO A 1034 -23.37 -30.51 21.53
CA PRO A 1034 -23.73 -31.64 20.68
C PRO A 1034 -22.92 -32.87 21.11
N SER A 1035 -23.58 -34.02 21.17
CA SER A 1035 -22.90 -35.29 21.42
C SER A 1035 -21.77 -35.48 20.40
N PRO A 1036 -20.60 -36.01 20.80
CA PRO A 1036 -19.53 -36.27 19.85
C PRO A 1036 -20.03 -37.21 18.75
N PRO A 1037 -19.62 -37.00 17.48
CA PRO A 1037 -19.99 -37.91 16.41
C PRO A 1037 -19.49 -39.32 16.72
N PRO A 1038 -20.22 -40.38 16.30
CA PRO A 1038 -19.73 -41.75 16.46
C PRO A 1038 -18.40 -41.91 15.73
N PRO A 1039 -17.46 -42.74 16.25
CA PRO A 1039 -16.16 -42.93 15.62
C PRO A 1039 -16.33 -43.44 14.19
N SER A 1040 -15.55 -42.87 13.27
CA SER A 1040 -15.54 -43.28 11.87
C SER A 1040 -15.21 -44.77 11.74
N PRO A 1041 -15.90 -45.53 10.86
CA PRO A 1041 -15.51 -46.91 10.59
C PRO A 1041 -14.08 -46.93 10.00
N PRO A 1042 -13.30 -48.00 10.27
CA PRO A 1042 -11.94 -48.12 9.74
C PRO A 1042 -11.93 -48.10 8.20
N PRO A 1043 -10.85 -47.61 7.58
CA PRO A 1043 -10.79 -47.44 6.14
C PRO A 1043 -10.94 -48.79 5.41
N VAL A 1044 -11.86 -48.82 4.44
CA VAL A 1044 -11.99 -49.93 3.50
C VAL A 1044 -10.75 -49.96 2.61
N PRO A 1045 -10.07 -51.12 2.45
CA PRO A 1045 -8.90 -51.21 1.57
C PRO A 1045 -9.29 -50.95 0.11
N PRO A 1046 -8.40 -50.34 -0.71
CA PRO A 1046 -8.71 -50.01 -2.09
C PRO A 1046 -8.94 -51.27 -2.94
N PRO A 1047 -9.87 -51.23 -3.91
CA PRO A 1047 -10.09 -52.35 -4.83
C PRO A 1047 -8.84 -52.58 -5.71
N PRO A 1048 -8.57 -53.83 -6.12
CA PRO A 1048 -7.43 -54.14 -6.98
C PRO A 1048 -7.60 -53.51 -8.38
N PRO A 1049 -6.49 -53.14 -9.06
CA PRO A 1049 -6.54 -52.51 -10.36
C PRO A 1049 -7.14 -53.44 -11.44
N PRO A 1050 -7.87 -52.90 -12.43
CA PRO A 1050 -8.41 -53.69 -13.53
C PRO A 1050 -7.28 -54.26 -14.41
N PRO A 1051 -7.45 -55.46 -14.98
CA PRO A 1051 -6.46 -56.05 -15.88
C PRO A 1051 -6.36 -55.25 -17.20
N PRO A 1052 -5.17 -55.23 -17.85
CA PRO A 1052 -4.99 -54.50 -19.10
C PRO A 1052 -5.77 -55.16 -20.25
N PRO A 1053 -6.52 -54.40 -21.06
CA PRO A 1053 -7.02 -54.86 -22.35
C PRO A 1053 -5.87 -55.05 -23.36
N PRO A 1054 -6.04 -55.95 -24.36
CA PRO A 1054 -4.99 -56.36 -25.29
C PRO A 1054 -4.69 -55.35 -26.41
#